data_AF-A0A2T6KC05-F1
#
_entry.id   AF-A0A2T6KC05-F1
#
_cell.length_a   1.000
_cell.length_b   1.000
_cell.length_c   1.000
_cell.angle_alpha   90.00
_cell.angle_beta   90.00
_cell.angle_gamma   90.00
#
_symmetry.space_group_name_H-M   'P 1'
#
loop_
_entity.id
_entity.type
_entity.pdbx_description
1 polymer ?
#
loop_
_entity_poly.entity_id
_entity_poly.type
_entity_poly.pdbx_seq_one_letter_code
_entity_poly.pdbx_strand_id
1 'polypeptide(L)'
;MSMHFQYASGRGFRRRRFLAATFGGLLSILGSLPGVTVAQDDPCSGLLFSTSEDFLTRGPAPADGNPIISDGDLLAWHVSAGARICRRNADLIRRFDIARVDLGLDAVASVDENRRLIAFSTELDSPNGDQFTAGDLLFTTGGIIPNAALLSQFNTPRSLDLGLDAVTLVGEEDRLRRLAAIARNGTFQDDPEQLAGFLKELDIDIWFSTEGTPPEIGKPLFLDGDLLSARDGVIVRSNASLLPALPAGIPVRGVDFGLDAFTPALDPIENVPVELMSTEIVGFGPTPFTDGDVLQPGPAIWLKAGDLLKNLEPASRDLGLDALHDNIGDVAQCAPPSITFISGVEVGVIDPTTGLGDWGGVAQRPFAGDIRIQGSMPEVVNCPNLALYEYRVEIDQGAGFPTFADPGVVHMASDNWRRMVRPTPFSPCPISRNDTYDSDALGWFAVTDYRRFDGCGDPPSLAVWDSTTGASNALVRVRLVMREIGAATPTYVSGAVRVQIDNDRISLPDNLLQTSSGTGDMWFDIYRASETSPLGDQCKVEGEGEDVVLDMKGRINDDHFWKYDLRWSGGFVVGAHMITDATDQTHFDDGRADLNSTGTQPPASILIPLKTGFDLTAAYATVAAAQSVPTALPDVCGFTVHFRAWDRAVQLNFVPGNNHFSPVSRHTTMWRSFCVSR
;
A
#
# COMPACT_ATOMS: atom_id res chain seq x y z
N MET A 1 14.63 -33.05 50.03
CA MET A 1 15.17 -32.11 51.04
C MET A 1 14.09 -31.04 51.24
N SER A 2 13.36 -31.12 52.36
CA SER A 2 12.27 -30.19 52.71
C SER A 2 12.79 -28.77 52.92
N MET A 3 11.96 -27.76 52.61
CA MET A 3 11.48 -26.79 53.62
C MET A 3 10.45 -25.82 53.04
N HIS A 4 9.31 -25.74 53.74
CA HIS A 4 8.38 -24.61 53.77
C HIS A 4 9.02 -23.37 54.41
N PHE A 5 8.52 -22.17 54.09
CA PHE A 5 8.09 -21.18 55.10
C PHE A 5 7.13 -20.13 54.50
N GLN A 6 5.96 -19.99 55.11
CA GLN A 6 5.05 -18.82 55.02
C GLN A 6 5.58 -17.69 55.92
N TYR A 7 5.24 -16.42 55.65
CA TYR A 7 4.63 -15.52 56.64
C TYR A 7 4.08 -14.24 56.00
N ALA A 8 3.06 -13.69 56.66
CA ALA A 8 2.10 -12.69 56.20
C ALA A 8 2.29 -11.29 56.80
N SER A 9 1.31 -10.40 56.51
CA SER A 9 0.95 -9.10 57.12
C SER A 9 1.50 -7.84 56.42
N GLY A 10 0.78 -6.73 56.25
CA GLY A 10 -0.60 -6.35 56.61
C GLY A 10 -0.73 -4.82 56.79
N ARG A 11 -1.96 -4.31 56.59
CA ARG A 11 -2.51 -2.95 56.94
C ARG A 11 -2.24 -1.81 55.93
N GLY A 12 -3.18 -0.90 55.63
CA GLY A 12 -4.42 -0.58 56.33
C GLY A 12 -5.40 0.31 55.55
N PHE A 13 -6.61 0.34 56.11
CA PHE A 13 -7.87 0.94 55.69
C PHE A 13 -7.97 2.44 56.06
N ARG A 14 -8.69 3.26 55.28
CA ARG A 14 -9.63 4.26 55.85
C ARG A 14 -10.69 4.75 54.85
N ARG A 15 -11.93 4.74 55.34
CA ARG A 15 -13.21 5.09 54.72
C ARG A 15 -13.42 6.61 54.61
N ARG A 16 -14.25 7.04 53.64
CA ARG A 16 -15.31 8.04 53.87
C ARG A 16 -16.58 7.64 53.13
N ARG A 17 -17.71 7.68 53.85
CA ARG A 17 -19.09 7.52 53.37
C ARG A 17 -19.66 8.93 53.16
N PHE A 18 -20.51 9.13 52.15
CA PHE A 18 -21.68 10.00 52.24
C PHE A 18 -22.80 9.46 51.34
N LEU A 19 -24.03 9.65 51.83
CA LEU A 19 -25.28 9.06 51.36
C LEU A 19 -25.91 9.80 50.17
N ALA A 20 -26.61 8.99 49.38
CA ALA A 20 -27.78 9.20 48.52
C ALA A 20 -28.54 10.54 48.54
N ALA A 21 -28.92 10.99 47.34
CA ALA A 21 -30.20 11.63 47.06
C ALA A 21 -30.74 11.15 45.70
N THR A 22 -31.98 10.67 45.72
CA THR A 22 -32.80 10.17 44.60
C THR A 22 -33.63 11.29 43.97
N PHE A 23 -33.65 11.39 42.63
CA PHE A 23 -34.72 11.85 41.73
C PHE A 23 -34.20 11.49 40.31
N GLY A 24 -34.87 10.80 39.39
CA GLY A 24 -36.29 10.69 39.12
C GLY A 24 -36.51 11.04 37.64
N GLY A 25 -36.22 10.09 36.73
CA GLY A 25 -36.79 9.99 35.38
C GLY A 25 -36.28 10.90 34.25
N LEU A 26 -35.61 10.32 33.23
CA LEU A 26 -36.13 10.28 31.86
C LEU A 26 -35.28 9.33 30.98
N LEU A 27 -35.97 8.50 30.18
CA LEU A 27 -35.47 7.69 29.08
C LEU A 27 -34.61 8.51 28.09
N SER A 28 -33.54 7.92 27.54
CA SER A 28 -33.30 7.73 26.08
C SER A 28 -31.82 7.46 25.73
N ILE A 29 -31.59 6.32 25.08
CA ILE A 29 -30.54 6.05 24.07
C ILE A 29 -29.07 6.05 24.57
N LEU A 30 -28.65 4.91 25.13
CA LEU A 30 -27.27 4.45 24.97
C LEU A 30 -27.19 3.79 23.60
N GLY A 31 -26.72 4.55 22.62
CA GLY A 31 -26.26 4.00 21.34
C GLY A 31 -25.11 3.05 21.62
N SER A 32 -25.33 1.79 21.30
CA SER A 32 -24.29 0.79 21.06
C SER A 32 -23.23 1.37 20.13
N LEU A 33 -22.01 1.53 20.65
CA LEU A 33 -20.84 1.65 19.80
C LEU A 33 -20.82 0.41 18.88
N PRO A 34 -20.72 0.56 17.55
CA PRO A 34 -20.49 -0.60 16.71
C PRO A 34 -19.15 -1.19 17.14
N GLY A 35 -19.19 -2.41 17.68
CA GLY A 35 -18.00 -3.21 17.81
C GLY A 35 -17.37 -3.30 16.43
N VAL A 36 -16.12 -2.90 16.32
CA VAL A 36 -15.29 -3.23 15.17
C VAL A 36 -15.23 -4.76 15.14
N THR A 37 -16.10 -5.38 14.33
CA THR A 37 -15.90 -6.75 13.89
C THR A 37 -14.65 -6.71 13.03
N VAL A 38 -13.51 -7.05 13.63
CA VAL A 38 -12.34 -7.49 12.86
C VAL A 38 -12.86 -8.62 11.99
N ALA A 39 -12.78 -8.45 10.66
CA ALA A 39 -13.12 -9.53 9.73
C ALA A 39 -12.32 -10.76 10.15
N GLN A 40 -13.01 -11.85 10.45
CA GLN A 40 -12.37 -13.11 10.79
C GLN A 40 -11.65 -13.59 9.53
N ASP A 41 -10.31 -13.65 9.57
CA ASP A 41 -9.50 -14.19 8.47
C ASP A 41 -10.00 -15.58 8.11
N ASP A 42 -10.30 -15.80 6.83
CA ASP A 42 -10.64 -17.11 6.30
C ASP A 42 -9.43 -18.05 6.49
N PRO A 43 -9.56 -19.17 7.24
CA PRO A 43 -8.45 -20.11 7.45
C PRO A 43 -7.93 -20.70 6.14
N CYS A 44 -8.75 -20.69 5.09
CA CYS A 44 -8.40 -21.18 3.78
C CYS A 44 -7.82 -20.12 2.84
N SER A 45 -7.59 -18.86 3.25
CA SER A 45 -6.95 -17.86 2.39
C SER A 45 -5.45 -18.14 2.17
N GLY A 46 -4.89 -17.90 0.97
CA GLY A 46 -3.47 -18.05 0.64
C GLY A 46 -3.16 -19.17 -0.36
N LEU A 47 -1.95 -19.71 -0.37
CA LEU A 47 -1.60 -20.89 -1.16
C LEU A 47 -2.09 -22.15 -0.43
N LEU A 48 -2.99 -22.94 -1.03
CA LEU A 48 -3.45 -24.21 -0.46
C LEU A 48 -2.47 -25.32 -0.79
N PHE A 49 -2.27 -26.25 0.14
CA PHE A 49 -1.40 -27.39 -0.09
C PHE A 49 -1.66 -28.56 0.88
N SER A 50 -1.09 -29.73 0.57
CA SER A 50 -0.92 -30.86 1.51
C SER A 50 0.53 -31.33 1.54
N THR A 51 0.87 -32.11 2.55
CA THR A 51 2.16 -32.79 2.73
C THR A 51 2.02 -34.27 2.46
N SER A 52 3.10 -34.93 2.07
CA SER A 52 3.10 -36.37 1.75
C SER A 52 3.15 -37.28 2.96
N GLU A 53 3.51 -36.73 4.13
CA GLU A 53 3.52 -37.49 5.37
C GLU A 53 2.80 -36.78 6.52
N ASP A 54 2.10 -37.59 7.31
CA ASP A 54 1.66 -37.23 8.65
C ASP A 54 2.79 -36.65 9.51
N PHE A 55 2.51 -35.56 10.23
CA PHE A 55 3.47 -35.00 11.18
C PHE A 55 2.87 -34.44 12.45
N LEU A 56 3.71 -34.40 13.48
CA LEU A 56 3.39 -33.75 14.75
C LEU A 56 3.82 -32.27 14.71
N THR A 57 2.86 -31.35 14.84
CA THR A 57 3.16 -29.92 15.02
C THR A 57 3.59 -29.62 16.46
N ARG A 58 4.59 -28.73 16.63
CA ARG A 58 5.03 -28.21 17.94
C ARG A 58 4.53 -26.81 18.26
N GLY A 59 3.85 -26.16 17.31
CA GLY A 59 3.20 -24.87 17.52
C GLY A 59 2.76 -24.27 16.18
N PRO A 60 1.84 -23.29 16.18
CA PRO A 60 0.83 -23.05 17.22
C PRO A 60 -0.13 -24.23 17.36
N ALA A 61 -0.73 -24.41 18.55
CA ALA A 61 -1.69 -25.48 18.78
C ALA A 61 -2.87 -25.36 17.78
N PRO A 62 -3.21 -26.43 17.05
CA PRO A 62 -4.38 -26.44 16.17
C PRO A 62 -5.66 -26.08 16.90
N ALA A 63 -6.59 -25.43 16.20
CA ALA A 63 -7.83 -24.92 16.79
C ALA A 63 -8.72 -26.01 17.40
N ASP A 64 -8.62 -27.25 16.89
CA ASP A 64 -9.31 -28.43 17.42
C ASP A 64 -8.54 -29.16 18.52
N GLY A 65 -7.31 -28.72 18.84
CA GLY A 65 -6.44 -29.31 19.85
C GLY A 65 -5.74 -30.60 19.43
N ASN A 66 -5.90 -31.08 18.19
CA ASN A 66 -5.20 -32.27 17.71
C ASN A 66 -3.83 -31.87 17.11
N PRO A 67 -2.70 -32.26 17.74
CA PRO A 67 -1.37 -31.86 17.27
C PRO A 67 -0.86 -32.70 16.08
N ILE A 68 -1.61 -33.72 15.65
CA ILE A 68 -1.29 -34.47 14.43
C ILE A 68 -1.89 -33.70 13.26
N ILE A 69 -1.05 -33.37 12.29
CA ILE A 69 -1.43 -32.91 10.96
C ILE A 69 -1.32 -34.10 10.04
N SER A 70 -2.41 -34.43 9.38
CA SER A 70 -2.52 -35.57 8.49
C SER A 70 -2.07 -35.18 7.07
N ASP A 71 -1.51 -36.13 6.32
CA ASP A 71 -1.25 -35.97 4.87
C ASP A 71 -2.54 -35.78 4.03
N GLY A 72 -3.70 -36.05 4.62
CA GLY A 72 -5.02 -35.70 4.09
C GLY A 72 -5.56 -34.33 4.53
N ASP A 73 -4.87 -33.59 5.41
CA ASP A 73 -5.30 -32.27 5.85
C ASP A 73 -4.95 -31.19 4.82
N LEU A 74 -5.94 -30.42 4.39
CA LEU A 74 -5.70 -29.25 3.54
C LEU A 74 -5.17 -28.09 4.39
N LEU A 75 -3.95 -27.67 4.08
CA LEU A 75 -3.27 -26.53 4.68
C LEU A 75 -3.39 -25.30 3.79
N ALA A 76 -3.17 -24.13 4.38
CA ALA A 76 -3.06 -22.86 3.66
C ALA A 76 -1.84 -22.09 4.17
N TRP A 77 -1.05 -21.52 3.26
CA TRP A 77 0.09 -20.66 3.55
C TRP A 77 -0.19 -19.23 3.12
N HIS A 78 0.07 -18.27 4.01
CA HIS A 78 -0.05 -16.85 3.70
C HIS A 78 1.21 -16.10 4.13
N VAL A 79 1.69 -15.15 3.32
CA VAL A 79 2.97 -14.44 3.58
C VAL A 79 3.06 -13.80 4.97
N SER A 80 1.96 -13.29 5.52
CA SER A 80 1.92 -12.66 6.84
C SER A 80 1.65 -13.61 8.01
N ALA A 81 1.15 -14.82 7.77
CA ALA A 81 0.68 -15.74 8.81
C ALA A 81 1.33 -17.14 8.76
N GLY A 82 2.04 -17.45 7.67
CA GLY A 82 2.55 -18.77 7.30
C GLY A 82 1.48 -19.85 7.21
N ALA A 83 1.88 -21.10 7.40
CA ALA A 83 1.00 -22.27 7.29
C ALA A 83 0.00 -22.38 8.45
N ARG A 84 -1.24 -22.74 8.11
CA ARG A 84 -2.35 -23.05 9.01
C ARG A 84 -3.25 -24.12 8.40
N ILE A 85 -4.05 -24.76 9.24
CA ILE A 85 -5.02 -25.76 8.79
C ILE A 85 -6.22 -25.05 8.18
N CYS A 86 -6.49 -25.31 6.90
CA CYS A 86 -7.67 -24.83 6.19
C CYS A 86 -8.85 -25.79 6.42
N ARG A 87 -8.65 -27.09 6.16
CA ARG A 87 -9.66 -28.14 6.40
C ARG A 87 -8.98 -29.41 6.87
N ARG A 88 -9.65 -30.14 7.76
CA ARG A 88 -9.21 -31.49 8.10
C ARG A 88 -9.60 -32.47 7.01
N ASN A 89 -8.85 -33.58 6.87
CA ASN A 89 -9.22 -34.69 5.99
C ASN A 89 -10.70 -35.09 6.17
N ALA A 90 -11.13 -35.31 7.42
CA ALA A 90 -12.51 -35.66 7.77
C ALA A 90 -13.58 -34.65 7.30
N ASP A 91 -13.19 -33.40 7.02
CA ASP A 91 -14.08 -32.38 6.45
C ASP A 91 -14.20 -32.50 4.93
N LEU A 92 -13.12 -32.89 4.24
CA LEU A 92 -13.08 -33.12 2.79
C LEU A 92 -13.90 -34.36 2.41
N ILE A 93 -13.63 -35.49 3.08
CA ILE A 93 -14.24 -36.79 2.75
C ILE A 93 -15.62 -37.02 3.40
N ARG A 94 -16.17 -36.02 4.11
CA ARG A 94 -17.39 -36.17 4.94
C ARG A 94 -18.61 -36.72 4.18
N ARG A 95 -18.67 -36.52 2.87
CA ARG A 95 -19.77 -36.96 2.01
C ARG A 95 -19.68 -38.40 1.51
N PHE A 96 -18.57 -39.09 1.77
CA PHE A 96 -18.27 -40.42 1.22
C PHE A 96 -18.36 -41.55 2.27
N ASP A 97 -19.04 -41.35 3.40
CA ASP A 97 -19.25 -42.38 4.43
C ASP A 97 -17.95 -43.01 5.00
N ILE A 98 -16.82 -42.29 4.90
CA ILE A 98 -15.48 -42.72 5.34
C ILE A 98 -14.80 -41.71 6.28
N ALA A 99 -15.57 -40.87 6.97
CA ALA A 99 -15.09 -39.70 7.73
C ALA A 99 -14.11 -39.96 8.91
N ARG A 100 -13.61 -41.19 9.09
CA ARG A 100 -12.63 -41.59 10.12
C ARG A 100 -11.37 -42.23 9.54
N VAL A 101 -11.25 -42.27 8.22
CA VAL A 101 -10.14 -42.92 7.52
C VAL A 101 -9.28 -41.82 6.92
N ASP A 102 -7.97 -41.98 7.04
CA ASP A 102 -7.00 -41.16 6.33
C ASP A 102 -6.62 -41.82 5.02
N LEU A 103 -6.77 -41.08 3.93
CA LEU A 103 -6.50 -41.57 2.58
C LEU A 103 -5.47 -40.69 1.85
N GLY A 104 -4.82 -39.76 2.55
CA GLY A 104 -3.96 -38.75 1.93
C GLY A 104 -4.72 -37.76 1.05
N LEU A 105 -4.07 -36.65 0.71
CA LEU A 105 -4.56 -35.66 -0.25
C LEU A 105 -3.51 -35.49 -1.34
N ASP A 106 -3.84 -35.99 -2.53
CA ASP A 106 -2.90 -36.13 -3.65
C ASP A 106 -3.16 -35.11 -4.78
N ALA A 107 -4.33 -34.46 -4.76
CA ALA A 107 -4.53 -33.28 -5.56
C ALA A 107 -5.59 -32.39 -4.94
N VAL A 108 -5.50 -31.10 -5.20
CA VAL A 108 -6.51 -30.15 -4.76
C VAL A 108 -6.74 -29.04 -5.77
N ALA A 109 -7.98 -28.64 -5.93
CA ALA A 109 -8.37 -27.43 -6.62
C ALA A 109 -9.58 -26.78 -5.96
N SER A 110 -9.60 -25.45 -5.88
CA SER A 110 -10.80 -24.73 -5.45
C SER A 110 -11.72 -24.42 -6.62
N VAL A 111 -13.02 -24.66 -6.43
CA VAL A 111 -14.06 -24.30 -7.42
C VAL A 111 -14.56 -22.87 -7.23
N ASP A 112 -14.36 -22.28 -6.04
CA ASP A 112 -14.83 -20.93 -5.74
C ASP A 112 -13.85 -20.07 -4.95
N GLU A 113 -13.94 -18.76 -5.13
CA GLU A 113 -13.06 -17.80 -4.48
C GLU A 113 -13.10 -17.88 -2.94
N ASN A 114 -14.26 -18.26 -2.38
CA ASN A 114 -14.46 -18.42 -0.95
C ASN A 114 -14.04 -19.82 -0.43
N ARG A 115 -13.48 -20.65 -1.30
CA ARG A 115 -12.91 -21.98 -1.01
C ARG A 115 -13.88 -22.89 -0.25
N ARG A 116 -15.18 -22.75 -0.54
CA ARG A 116 -16.24 -23.55 0.06
C ARG A 116 -16.45 -24.88 -0.65
N LEU A 117 -16.26 -24.88 -1.96
CA LEU A 117 -16.29 -26.06 -2.80
C LEU A 117 -14.87 -26.39 -3.26
N ILE A 118 -14.37 -27.50 -2.73
CA ILE A 118 -13.07 -28.08 -3.08
C ILE A 118 -13.28 -29.31 -3.94
N ALA A 119 -12.50 -29.40 -5.02
CA ALA A 119 -12.25 -30.61 -5.78
C ALA A 119 -10.89 -31.18 -5.35
N PHE A 120 -10.77 -32.50 -5.25
CA PHE A 120 -9.56 -33.13 -4.72
C PHE A 120 -9.44 -34.59 -5.15
N SER A 121 -8.22 -35.14 -5.08
CA SER A 121 -7.96 -36.59 -5.15
C SER A 121 -7.33 -37.09 -3.86
N THR A 122 -7.31 -38.40 -3.67
CA THR A 122 -6.73 -39.07 -2.50
C THR A 122 -5.65 -40.04 -2.94
N GLU A 123 -4.63 -40.23 -2.11
CA GLU A 123 -3.54 -41.20 -2.34
C GLU A 123 -4.03 -42.66 -2.35
N LEU A 124 -5.09 -42.95 -1.58
CA LEU A 124 -5.59 -44.31 -1.40
C LEU A 124 -7.05 -44.48 -1.84
N ASP A 125 -7.34 -45.65 -2.42
CA ASP A 125 -8.70 -46.07 -2.75
C ASP A 125 -9.64 -46.03 -1.54
N SER A 126 -10.94 -45.83 -1.81
CA SER A 126 -11.94 -45.94 -0.76
C SER A 126 -11.94 -47.36 -0.14
N PRO A 127 -11.97 -47.49 1.19
CA PRO A 127 -12.15 -48.78 1.86
C PRO A 127 -13.53 -49.39 1.60
N ASN A 128 -14.50 -48.58 1.15
CA ASN A 128 -15.79 -49.06 0.66
C ASN A 128 -15.61 -49.39 -0.83
N GLY A 129 -15.31 -50.65 -1.12
CA GLY A 129 -15.07 -51.11 -2.49
C GLY A 129 -16.14 -50.61 -3.49
N ASP A 130 -15.67 -50.25 -4.69
CA ASP A 130 -16.42 -49.64 -5.80
C ASP A 130 -16.88 -48.18 -5.59
N GLN A 131 -16.52 -47.50 -4.49
CA GLN A 131 -16.94 -46.12 -4.25
C GLN A 131 -16.16 -45.07 -5.05
N PHE A 132 -14.82 -45.09 -4.95
CA PHE A 132 -13.88 -44.29 -5.74
C PHE A 132 -12.47 -44.89 -5.57
N THR A 133 -11.57 -44.54 -6.48
CA THR A 133 -10.15 -44.91 -6.45
C THR A 133 -9.23 -43.70 -6.30
N ALA A 134 -7.95 -43.92 -6.06
CA ALA A 134 -6.95 -42.85 -5.92
C ALA A 134 -6.83 -41.94 -7.17
N GLY A 135 -7.25 -42.44 -8.33
CA GLY A 135 -7.28 -41.69 -9.59
C GLY A 135 -8.52 -40.85 -9.85
N ASP A 136 -9.51 -40.85 -8.95
CA ASP A 136 -10.80 -40.18 -9.16
C ASP A 136 -10.79 -38.74 -8.64
N LEU A 137 -11.30 -37.80 -9.43
CA LEU A 137 -11.50 -36.42 -8.97
C LEU A 137 -12.81 -36.30 -8.17
N LEU A 138 -12.67 -36.08 -6.88
CA LEU A 138 -13.76 -35.95 -5.91
C LEU A 138 -14.13 -34.48 -5.69
N PHE A 139 -15.39 -34.22 -5.33
CA PHE A 139 -15.84 -32.91 -4.87
C PHE A 139 -16.40 -33.02 -3.45
N THR A 140 -16.16 -32.00 -2.63
CA THR A 140 -16.75 -31.87 -1.27
C THR A 140 -18.30 -31.87 -1.26
N THR A 141 -18.95 -31.72 -2.42
CA THR A 141 -20.40 -31.93 -2.63
C THR A 141 -20.83 -33.40 -2.73
N GLY A 142 -19.88 -34.34 -2.77
CA GLY A 142 -20.08 -35.77 -3.03
C GLY A 142 -20.14 -36.12 -4.53
N GLY A 143 -19.59 -35.27 -5.40
CA GLY A 143 -19.48 -35.57 -6.84
C GLY A 143 -18.18 -36.32 -7.14
N ILE A 144 -18.18 -37.14 -8.18
CA ILE A 144 -17.04 -37.97 -8.58
C ILE A 144 -16.89 -37.87 -10.10
N ILE A 145 -15.67 -37.60 -10.56
CA ILE A 145 -15.26 -37.75 -11.96
C ILE A 145 -14.21 -38.87 -12.00
N PRO A 146 -14.54 -40.06 -12.53
CA PRO A 146 -13.62 -41.18 -12.48
C PRO A 146 -12.35 -40.98 -13.30
N ASN A 147 -11.25 -41.63 -12.91
CA ASN A 147 -9.97 -41.61 -13.64
C ASN A 147 -10.15 -41.96 -15.14
N ALA A 148 -10.95 -43.00 -15.41
CA ALA A 148 -11.28 -43.42 -16.77
C ALA A 148 -11.97 -42.32 -17.61
N ALA A 149 -12.68 -41.39 -16.98
CA ALA A 149 -13.30 -40.25 -17.67
C ALA A 149 -12.27 -39.16 -17.99
N LEU A 150 -11.37 -38.86 -17.04
CA LEU A 150 -10.25 -37.93 -17.23
C LEU A 150 -9.32 -38.39 -18.37
N LEU A 151 -9.02 -39.70 -18.41
CA LEU A 151 -8.15 -40.30 -19.43
C LEU A 151 -8.86 -40.64 -20.75
N SER A 152 -10.17 -40.44 -20.87
CA SER A 152 -10.96 -40.91 -22.01
C SER A 152 -10.47 -40.40 -23.38
N GLN A 153 -9.97 -39.16 -23.44
CA GLN A 153 -9.45 -38.57 -24.68
C GLN A 153 -8.06 -39.09 -25.08
N PHE A 154 -7.35 -39.77 -24.18
CA PHE A 154 -6.03 -40.36 -24.42
C PHE A 154 -6.10 -41.79 -24.95
N ASN A 155 -7.30 -42.36 -25.13
CA ASN A 155 -7.51 -43.73 -25.63
C ASN A 155 -6.79 -44.81 -24.78
N THR A 156 -6.71 -44.61 -23.46
CA THR A 156 -6.20 -45.63 -22.53
C THR A 156 -7.26 -46.71 -22.25
N PRO A 157 -6.87 -47.90 -21.76
CA PRO A 157 -7.84 -48.90 -21.32
C PRO A 157 -8.72 -48.35 -20.18
N ARG A 158 -10.03 -48.59 -20.21
CA ARG A 158 -10.95 -48.16 -19.12
C ARG A 158 -10.65 -48.78 -17.75
N SER A 159 -9.89 -49.86 -17.71
CA SER A 159 -9.42 -50.51 -16.48
C SER A 159 -8.09 -49.97 -15.98
N LEU A 160 -7.47 -49.05 -16.72
CA LEU A 160 -6.30 -48.34 -16.25
C LEU A 160 -6.78 -47.30 -15.26
N ASP A 161 -6.17 -47.34 -14.09
CA ASP A 161 -6.40 -46.42 -13.00
C ASP A 161 -5.03 -45.95 -12.54
N LEU A 162 -4.81 -44.66 -12.63
CA LEU A 162 -3.59 -43.98 -12.23
C LEU A 162 -3.98 -42.94 -11.17
N GLY A 163 -3.18 -42.79 -10.11
CA GLY A 163 -3.36 -41.72 -9.12
C GLY A 163 -3.42 -40.33 -9.76
N LEU A 164 -3.79 -39.32 -8.99
CA LEU A 164 -3.87 -37.94 -9.47
C LEU A 164 -3.07 -37.03 -8.55
N ASP A 165 -1.87 -36.67 -8.99
CA ASP A 165 -0.94 -35.87 -8.19
C ASP A 165 -1.11 -34.35 -8.40
N ALA A 166 -1.82 -33.94 -9.45
CA ALA A 166 -2.11 -32.52 -9.67
C ALA A 166 -3.46 -32.33 -10.33
N VAL A 167 -4.19 -31.29 -9.92
CA VAL A 167 -5.43 -30.86 -10.56
C VAL A 167 -5.51 -29.34 -10.60
N THR A 168 -5.85 -28.80 -11.77
CA THR A 168 -6.22 -27.39 -11.96
C THR A 168 -7.53 -27.33 -12.73
N LEU A 169 -8.50 -26.59 -12.20
CA LEU A 169 -9.78 -26.33 -12.87
C LEU A 169 -9.70 -25.03 -13.67
N VAL A 170 -9.89 -25.11 -14.98
CA VAL A 170 -9.77 -23.96 -15.88
C VAL A 170 -11.16 -23.51 -16.31
N GLY A 171 -11.57 -22.29 -15.95
CA GLY A 171 -12.82 -21.69 -16.38
C GLY A 171 -13.45 -20.77 -15.33
N GLU A 172 -14.59 -20.16 -15.69
CA GLU A 172 -15.34 -19.27 -14.79
C GLU A 172 -15.99 -20.06 -13.64
N GLU A 173 -15.98 -19.49 -12.42
CA GLU A 173 -16.54 -20.10 -11.19
C GLU A 173 -17.96 -20.67 -11.40
N ASP A 174 -18.87 -19.91 -12.01
CA ASP A 174 -20.25 -20.34 -12.24
C ASP A 174 -20.35 -21.61 -13.10
N ARG A 175 -19.40 -21.81 -14.01
CA ARG A 175 -19.33 -22.98 -14.91
C ARG A 175 -18.67 -24.16 -14.22
N LEU A 176 -17.64 -23.93 -13.41
CA LEU A 176 -17.04 -24.96 -12.55
C LEU A 176 -18.01 -25.47 -11.49
N ARG A 177 -18.84 -24.59 -10.90
CA ARG A 177 -19.94 -24.99 -9.99
C ARG A 177 -20.97 -25.87 -10.70
N ARG A 178 -21.25 -25.62 -11.99
CA ARG A 178 -22.10 -26.50 -12.81
C ARG A 178 -21.45 -27.85 -13.05
N LEU A 179 -20.15 -27.90 -13.36
CA LEU A 179 -19.40 -29.15 -13.49
C LEU A 179 -19.50 -29.99 -12.20
N ALA A 180 -19.27 -29.40 -11.03
CA ALA A 180 -19.40 -30.10 -9.76
C ALA A 180 -20.82 -30.65 -9.50
N ALA A 181 -21.85 -29.91 -9.94
CA ALA A 181 -23.24 -30.37 -9.87
C ALA A 181 -23.55 -31.51 -10.86
N ILE A 182 -22.92 -31.50 -12.05
CA ILE A 182 -22.99 -32.59 -13.03
C ILE A 182 -22.27 -33.83 -12.48
N ALA A 183 -21.05 -33.70 -11.96
CA ALA A 183 -20.28 -34.81 -11.37
C ALA A 183 -21.02 -35.54 -10.25
N ARG A 184 -21.91 -34.84 -9.53
CA ARG A 184 -22.75 -35.44 -8.48
C ARG A 184 -23.88 -36.32 -9.00
N ASN A 185 -24.41 -36.04 -10.18
CA ASN A 185 -25.58 -36.74 -10.74
C ASN A 185 -25.27 -37.44 -12.07
N GLY A 186 -24.05 -37.31 -12.57
CA GLY A 186 -23.60 -37.82 -13.85
C GLY A 186 -23.33 -39.32 -13.80
N THR A 187 -23.27 -39.93 -14.98
CA THR A 187 -23.00 -41.36 -15.16
C THR A 187 -21.60 -41.58 -15.73
N PHE A 188 -20.62 -40.78 -15.31
CA PHE A 188 -19.26 -40.83 -15.87
C PHE A 188 -18.56 -42.18 -15.67
N GLN A 189 -18.98 -42.96 -14.66
CA GLN A 189 -18.49 -44.32 -14.46
C GLN A 189 -19.01 -45.29 -15.55
N ASP A 190 -20.26 -45.12 -15.99
CA ASP A 190 -20.87 -45.96 -17.03
C ASP A 190 -20.48 -45.50 -18.45
N ASP A 191 -20.36 -44.18 -18.64
CA ASP A 191 -20.04 -43.54 -19.92
C ASP A 191 -18.96 -42.45 -19.76
N PRO A 192 -17.68 -42.85 -19.63
CA PRO A 192 -16.56 -41.92 -19.39
C PRO A 192 -16.35 -40.88 -20.50
N GLU A 193 -16.76 -41.20 -21.73
CA GLU A 193 -16.54 -40.36 -22.93
C GLU A 193 -17.38 -39.08 -22.91
N GLN A 194 -18.42 -39.01 -22.06
CA GLN A 194 -19.28 -37.82 -21.95
C GLN A 194 -18.55 -36.61 -21.34
N LEU A 195 -17.52 -36.82 -20.51
CA LEU A 195 -16.86 -35.74 -19.77
C LEU A 195 -16.33 -34.66 -20.72
N ALA A 196 -15.57 -35.04 -21.75
CA ALA A 196 -15.00 -34.10 -22.70
C ALA A 196 -16.08 -33.27 -23.44
N GLY A 197 -17.26 -33.85 -23.67
CA GLY A 197 -18.42 -33.15 -24.23
C GLY A 197 -18.93 -32.05 -23.30
N PHE A 198 -19.09 -32.34 -22.01
CA PHE A 198 -19.50 -31.35 -21.01
C PHE A 198 -18.45 -30.26 -20.79
N LEU A 199 -17.16 -30.61 -20.75
CA LEU A 199 -16.07 -29.63 -20.64
C LEU A 199 -16.09 -28.65 -21.82
N LYS A 200 -16.32 -29.14 -23.05
CA LYS A 200 -16.49 -28.31 -24.25
C LYS A 200 -17.74 -27.44 -24.22
N GLU A 201 -18.88 -27.99 -23.78
CA GLU A 201 -20.14 -27.25 -23.69
C GLU A 201 -20.07 -26.11 -22.67
N LEU A 202 -19.43 -26.37 -21.53
CA LEU A 202 -19.24 -25.38 -20.47
C LEU A 202 -18.05 -24.45 -20.74
N ASP A 203 -17.24 -24.70 -21.78
CA ASP A 203 -16.03 -23.94 -22.08
C ASP A 203 -15.12 -23.83 -20.84
N ILE A 204 -14.83 -25.01 -20.27
CA ILE A 204 -13.95 -25.24 -19.13
C ILE A 204 -12.99 -26.39 -19.44
N ASP A 205 -11.93 -26.57 -18.67
CA ASP A 205 -11.02 -27.71 -18.76
C ASP A 205 -10.61 -28.19 -17.36
N ILE A 206 -10.12 -29.43 -17.30
CA ILE A 206 -9.46 -30.00 -16.12
C ILE A 206 -8.05 -30.34 -16.56
N TRP A 207 -7.08 -29.63 -16.01
CA TRP A 207 -5.68 -29.97 -16.17
C TRP A 207 -5.23 -30.86 -15.03
N PHE A 208 -4.50 -31.93 -15.33
CA PHE A 208 -4.12 -32.91 -14.30
C PHE A 208 -2.79 -33.61 -14.58
N SER A 209 -2.16 -34.11 -13.51
CA SER A 209 -1.04 -35.05 -13.50
C SER A 209 -1.54 -36.45 -13.13
N THR A 210 -0.73 -37.49 -13.31
CA THR A 210 -1.07 -38.84 -12.86
C THR A 210 0.11 -39.59 -12.28
N GLU A 211 -0.13 -40.37 -11.21
CA GLU A 211 0.82 -41.33 -10.67
C GLU A 211 1.06 -42.46 -11.71
N GLY A 212 2.19 -42.38 -12.42
CA GLY A 212 2.65 -43.38 -13.38
C GLY A 212 2.58 -43.03 -14.87
N THR A 213 3.31 -43.83 -15.66
CA THR A 213 3.58 -43.59 -17.10
C THR A 213 3.03 -44.73 -17.99
N PRO A 214 1.85 -44.59 -18.61
CA PRO A 214 1.26 -45.66 -19.42
C PRO A 214 1.73 -45.66 -20.89
N PRO A 215 1.55 -46.76 -21.66
CA PRO A 215 1.51 -48.18 -21.27
C PRO A 215 2.71 -49.01 -21.80
N GLU A 216 3.63 -48.44 -22.59
CA GLU A 216 4.80 -49.16 -23.13
C GLU A 216 6.15 -48.54 -22.74
N ILE A 217 7.01 -49.35 -22.08
CA ILE A 217 8.39 -48.99 -21.73
C ILE A 217 9.15 -48.60 -23.01
N GLY A 218 9.42 -47.29 -23.17
CA GLY A 218 10.16 -46.71 -24.31
C GLY A 218 9.32 -45.95 -25.34
N LYS A 219 7.98 -45.99 -25.25
CA LYS A 219 7.06 -45.12 -26.01
C LYS A 219 5.84 -44.74 -25.14
N PRO A 220 6.07 -44.03 -24.04
CA PRO A 220 4.97 -43.58 -23.20
C PRO A 220 4.04 -42.66 -23.98
N LEU A 221 2.74 -42.74 -23.68
CA LEU A 221 1.75 -41.85 -24.28
C LEU A 221 1.88 -40.44 -23.68
N PHE A 222 2.06 -40.39 -22.37
CA PHE A 222 2.41 -39.25 -21.54
C PHE A 222 3.24 -39.79 -20.36
N LEU A 223 3.95 -38.88 -19.71
CA LEU A 223 4.74 -39.14 -18.50
C LEU A 223 3.93 -38.79 -17.25
N ASP A 224 4.37 -39.33 -16.13
CA ASP A 224 3.86 -38.96 -14.81
C ASP A 224 4.00 -37.45 -14.61
N GLY A 225 5.20 -36.93 -14.86
CA GLY A 225 5.46 -35.50 -14.76
C GLY A 225 4.91 -34.61 -15.90
N ASP A 226 3.98 -35.10 -16.73
CA ASP A 226 3.29 -34.31 -17.75
C ASP A 226 1.96 -33.74 -17.22
N LEU A 227 1.67 -32.48 -17.52
CA LEU A 227 0.36 -31.86 -17.28
C LEU A 227 -0.56 -32.10 -18.49
N LEU A 228 -1.70 -32.73 -18.27
CA LEU A 228 -2.65 -33.22 -19.28
C LEU A 228 -3.94 -32.41 -19.30
N SER A 229 -4.62 -32.34 -20.45
CA SER A 229 -5.96 -31.75 -20.59
C SER A 229 -7.03 -32.83 -20.77
N ALA A 230 -8.00 -32.90 -19.86
CA ALA A 230 -9.12 -33.83 -19.94
C ALA A 230 -10.09 -33.47 -21.09
N ARG A 231 -10.22 -32.18 -21.43
CA ARG A 231 -11.11 -31.73 -22.51
C ARG A 231 -10.59 -32.12 -23.89
N ASP A 232 -9.30 -31.91 -24.11
CA ASP A 232 -8.70 -31.91 -25.44
C ASP A 232 -7.82 -33.14 -25.70
N GLY A 233 -7.45 -33.90 -24.66
CA GLY A 233 -6.62 -35.11 -24.81
C GLY A 233 -5.20 -34.81 -25.24
N VAL A 234 -4.64 -33.69 -24.75
CA VAL A 234 -3.31 -33.20 -25.12
C VAL A 234 -2.45 -33.00 -23.87
N ILE A 235 -1.14 -33.11 -24.06
CA ILE A 235 -0.16 -32.69 -23.06
C ILE A 235 -0.08 -31.16 -23.11
N VAL A 236 -0.55 -30.49 -22.05
CA VAL A 236 -0.52 -29.04 -21.87
C VAL A 236 0.92 -28.59 -21.59
N ARG A 237 1.61 -29.30 -20.70
CA ARG A 237 3.04 -29.12 -20.43
C ARG A 237 3.70 -30.47 -20.26
N SER A 238 4.81 -30.69 -20.96
CA SER A 238 5.59 -31.91 -20.74
C SER A 238 6.56 -31.75 -19.58
N ASN A 239 6.95 -32.85 -18.93
CA ASN A 239 7.96 -32.89 -17.88
C ASN A 239 9.26 -32.20 -18.32
N ALA A 240 9.66 -32.44 -19.58
CA ALA A 240 10.81 -31.79 -20.19
C ALA A 240 10.68 -30.25 -20.31
N SER A 241 9.46 -29.75 -20.52
CA SER A 241 9.16 -28.32 -20.62
C SER A 241 9.03 -27.64 -19.25
N LEU A 242 8.56 -28.37 -18.24
CA LEU A 242 8.48 -27.91 -16.85
C LEU A 242 9.87 -27.83 -16.22
N LEU A 243 10.78 -28.76 -16.54
CA LEU A 243 12.13 -28.83 -15.97
C LEU A 243 13.23 -28.78 -17.04
N PRO A 244 13.33 -27.68 -17.83
CA PRO A 244 14.21 -27.62 -19.01
C PRO A 244 15.71 -27.69 -18.68
N ALA A 245 16.12 -27.36 -17.45
CA ALA A 245 17.52 -27.40 -17.02
C ALA A 245 17.96 -28.77 -16.45
N LEU A 246 17.01 -29.69 -16.23
CA LEU A 246 17.25 -31.04 -15.71
C LEU A 246 17.17 -32.08 -16.82
N PRO A 247 17.60 -33.33 -16.60
CA PRO A 247 17.39 -34.43 -17.56
C PRO A 247 15.92 -34.91 -17.62
N ALA A 248 14.95 -34.02 -17.39
CA ALA A 248 13.52 -34.31 -17.32
C ALA A 248 12.94 -34.75 -18.66
N GLY A 249 12.17 -35.84 -18.65
CA GLY A 249 11.56 -36.50 -19.80
C GLY A 249 12.25 -37.82 -20.19
N ILE A 250 11.61 -38.95 -19.92
CA ILE A 250 11.97 -40.24 -20.51
C ILE A 250 11.17 -40.48 -21.80
N PRO A 251 11.67 -41.30 -22.75
CA PRO A 251 12.97 -41.97 -22.78
C PRO A 251 14.11 -41.07 -23.30
N VAL A 252 13.85 -39.80 -23.63
CA VAL A 252 14.77 -38.97 -24.45
C VAL A 252 15.87 -38.29 -23.63
N ARG A 253 15.54 -37.74 -22.45
CA ARG A 253 16.44 -36.88 -21.66
C ARG A 253 17.01 -37.57 -20.42
N GLY A 254 16.22 -38.42 -19.75
CA GLY A 254 16.78 -39.42 -18.83
C GLY A 254 15.99 -39.71 -17.54
N VAL A 255 15.18 -38.79 -17.04
CA VAL A 255 14.45 -38.94 -15.76
C VAL A 255 13.03 -38.43 -15.93
N ASP A 256 12.03 -39.19 -15.47
CA ASP A 256 10.70 -38.67 -15.19
C ASP A 256 10.72 -38.19 -13.75
N PHE A 257 10.44 -36.92 -13.49
CA PHE A 257 10.54 -36.36 -12.12
C PHE A 257 9.24 -36.45 -11.32
N GLY A 258 8.14 -36.88 -11.95
CA GLY A 258 6.81 -36.75 -11.38
C GLY A 258 6.31 -35.29 -11.34
N LEU A 259 5.00 -35.09 -11.20
CA LEU A 259 4.38 -33.77 -11.01
C LEU A 259 3.33 -33.82 -9.89
N ASP A 260 3.81 -33.93 -8.66
CA ASP A 260 3.03 -34.02 -7.40
C ASP A 260 2.19 -32.79 -7.05
N ALA A 261 2.38 -31.72 -7.81
CA ALA A 261 1.59 -30.53 -7.64
C ALA A 261 1.77 -29.61 -8.83
N PHE A 262 0.67 -29.00 -9.26
CA PHE A 262 0.70 -27.90 -10.21
C PHE A 262 -0.45 -26.94 -9.95
N THR A 263 -0.13 -25.66 -9.89
CA THR A 263 -1.15 -24.62 -9.89
C THR A 263 -0.63 -23.36 -10.57
N PRO A 264 -1.44 -22.71 -11.42
CA PRO A 264 -1.16 -21.33 -11.78
C PRO A 264 -1.50 -20.42 -10.59
N ALA A 265 -0.64 -19.46 -10.30
CA ALA A 265 -0.74 -18.56 -9.16
C ALA A 265 -0.38 -17.12 -9.54
N LEU A 266 -0.46 -16.21 -8.57
CA LEU A 266 0.09 -14.86 -8.67
C LEU A 266 1.28 -14.73 -7.73
N ASP A 267 2.41 -14.22 -8.23
CA ASP A 267 3.52 -13.87 -7.34
C ASP A 267 3.05 -12.78 -6.36
N PRO A 268 3.15 -12.96 -5.03
CA PRO A 268 2.59 -12.02 -4.06
C PRO A 268 3.37 -10.70 -3.98
N ILE A 269 4.57 -10.61 -4.57
CA ILE A 269 5.41 -9.42 -4.61
C ILE A 269 5.26 -8.71 -5.95
N GLU A 270 5.36 -9.47 -7.06
CA GLU A 270 5.33 -8.93 -8.42
C GLU A 270 3.92 -8.88 -9.02
N ASN A 271 2.95 -9.57 -8.40
CA ASN A 271 1.56 -9.73 -8.85
C ASN A 271 1.47 -10.23 -10.30
N VAL A 272 2.46 -11.03 -10.73
CA VAL A 272 2.53 -11.65 -12.06
C VAL A 272 1.98 -13.06 -12.04
N PRO A 273 1.27 -13.50 -13.10
CA PRO A 273 0.97 -14.92 -13.28
C PRO A 273 2.25 -15.73 -13.27
N VAL A 274 2.33 -16.66 -12.33
CA VAL A 274 3.40 -17.65 -12.24
C VAL A 274 2.76 -19.03 -12.29
N GLU A 275 3.55 -20.02 -12.64
CA GLU A 275 3.18 -21.42 -12.45
C GLU A 275 4.00 -21.94 -11.30
N LEU A 276 3.34 -22.57 -10.35
CA LEU A 276 3.94 -23.21 -9.20
C LEU A 276 3.76 -24.71 -9.34
N MET A 277 4.78 -25.48 -8.99
CA MET A 277 4.77 -26.93 -9.09
C MET A 277 5.61 -27.59 -8.01
N SER A 278 5.40 -28.89 -7.79
CA SER A 278 6.31 -29.78 -7.05
C SER A 278 6.56 -31.07 -7.83
N THR A 279 7.46 -31.92 -7.34
CA THR A 279 7.90 -33.16 -8.02
C THR A 279 8.20 -34.27 -7.02
N GLU A 280 7.85 -35.51 -7.35
CA GLU A 280 8.07 -36.72 -6.53
C GLU A 280 9.52 -36.99 -6.20
N ILE A 281 10.41 -36.77 -7.17
CA ILE A 281 11.76 -37.29 -7.05
C ILE A 281 12.69 -36.30 -6.36
N VAL A 282 13.08 -36.63 -5.12
CA VAL A 282 14.35 -36.20 -4.54
C VAL A 282 15.47 -36.73 -5.42
N GLY A 283 15.97 -35.90 -6.34
CA GLY A 283 16.95 -36.33 -7.32
C GLY A 283 18.11 -37.10 -6.68
N PHE A 284 18.44 -38.28 -7.20
CA PHE A 284 19.67 -38.98 -6.83
C PHE A 284 20.89 -38.19 -7.34
N GLY A 285 21.32 -37.19 -6.55
CA GLY A 285 22.37 -36.25 -6.89
C GLY A 285 22.11 -34.86 -6.28
N PRO A 286 22.97 -33.86 -6.54
CA PRO A 286 22.74 -32.50 -6.05
C PRO A 286 21.70 -31.78 -6.92
N THR A 287 20.43 -32.17 -6.86
CA THR A 287 19.35 -31.27 -7.27
C THR A 287 19.30 -30.10 -6.27
N PRO A 288 19.02 -28.87 -6.73
CA PRO A 288 19.02 -27.73 -5.82
C PRO A 288 17.79 -27.68 -4.90
N PHE A 289 16.79 -28.54 -5.12
CA PHE A 289 15.49 -28.61 -4.44
C PHE A 289 15.15 -30.02 -3.93
N THR A 290 14.16 -30.10 -3.04
CA THR A 290 13.51 -31.32 -2.52
C THR A 290 12.11 -31.50 -3.09
N ASP A 291 11.51 -32.67 -2.88
CA ASP A 291 10.11 -33.02 -3.19
C ASP A 291 9.07 -32.18 -2.41
N GLY A 292 9.45 -31.58 -1.29
CA GLY A 292 8.61 -30.61 -0.57
C GLY A 292 8.74 -29.14 -0.99
N ASP A 293 9.62 -28.81 -1.95
CA ASP A 293 9.84 -27.41 -2.35
C ASP A 293 8.83 -26.98 -3.43
N VAL A 294 8.26 -25.78 -3.30
CA VAL A 294 7.44 -25.17 -4.34
C VAL A 294 8.36 -24.52 -5.38
N LEU A 295 8.27 -24.98 -6.63
CA LEU A 295 9.12 -24.58 -7.75
C LEU A 295 8.36 -23.73 -8.76
N GLN A 296 9.09 -22.93 -9.53
CA GLN A 296 8.64 -22.40 -10.83
C GLN A 296 9.23 -23.23 -11.97
N PRO A 297 8.58 -23.32 -13.15
CA PRO A 297 9.13 -23.99 -14.33
C PRO A 297 10.60 -23.63 -14.57
N GLY A 298 11.45 -24.66 -14.59
CA GLY A 298 12.89 -24.55 -14.38
C GLY A 298 13.31 -25.13 -13.01
N PRO A 299 14.55 -24.88 -12.57
CA PRO A 299 15.05 -25.33 -11.27
C PRO A 299 14.90 -24.24 -10.18
N ALA A 300 14.01 -23.28 -10.38
CA ALA A 300 13.89 -22.13 -9.50
C ALA A 300 12.97 -22.47 -8.32
N ILE A 301 13.52 -22.46 -7.11
CA ILE A 301 12.73 -22.61 -5.89
C ILE A 301 12.01 -21.29 -5.62
N TRP A 302 10.69 -21.34 -5.61
CA TRP A 302 9.84 -20.22 -5.22
C TRP A 302 9.69 -20.15 -3.69
N LEU A 303 9.39 -21.29 -3.06
CA LEU A 303 9.30 -21.41 -1.61
C LEU A 303 9.85 -22.75 -1.15
N LYS A 304 10.69 -22.73 -0.11
CA LYS A 304 11.25 -23.96 0.45
C LYS A 304 10.24 -24.67 1.34
N ALA A 305 10.26 -26.01 1.36
CA ALA A 305 9.44 -26.84 2.25
C ALA A 305 9.51 -26.37 3.71
N GLY A 306 10.74 -26.10 4.17
CA GLY A 306 10.99 -25.61 5.53
C GLY A 306 10.43 -24.22 5.83
N ASP A 307 10.26 -23.36 4.82
CA ASP A 307 9.64 -22.03 4.96
C ASP A 307 8.12 -22.10 4.82
N LEU A 308 7.61 -23.01 3.99
CA LEU A 308 6.19 -23.34 3.85
C LEU A 308 5.62 -23.81 5.21
N LEU A 309 6.28 -24.77 5.86
CA LEU A 309 5.79 -25.39 7.10
C LEU A 309 6.34 -24.75 8.39
N LYS A 310 7.20 -23.73 8.27
CA LYS A 310 7.97 -23.16 9.40
C LYS A 310 7.14 -22.90 10.64
N ASN A 311 5.96 -22.32 10.45
CA ASN A 311 5.11 -21.87 11.54
C ASN A 311 4.43 -23.01 12.28
N LEU A 312 4.32 -24.20 11.65
CA LEU A 312 3.79 -25.41 12.26
C LEU A 312 4.85 -26.19 13.06
N GLU A 313 6.12 -25.76 13.00
CA GLU A 313 7.25 -26.35 13.72
C GLU A 313 7.30 -27.90 13.66
N PRO A 314 7.27 -28.51 12.46
CA PRO A 314 7.23 -29.96 12.32
C PRO A 314 8.42 -30.62 13.05
N ALA A 315 8.17 -31.83 13.55
CA ALA A 315 9.23 -32.65 14.12
C ALA A 315 10.18 -33.22 13.04
N SER A 316 9.66 -33.42 11.82
CA SER A 316 10.42 -33.78 10.62
C SER A 316 10.90 -32.54 9.85
N ARG A 317 11.81 -32.74 8.90
CA ARG A 317 12.30 -31.71 7.96
C ARG A 317 12.02 -32.03 6.50
N ASP A 318 11.71 -33.29 6.19
CA ASP A 318 11.22 -33.79 4.91
C ASP A 318 9.77 -34.20 5.15
N LEU A 319 8.86 -33.58 4.40
CA LEU A 319 7.41 -33.82 4.49
C LEU A 319 6.72 -33.85 3.11
N GLY A 320 7.50 -33.92 2.02
CA GLY A 320 7.04 -33.85 0.62
C GLY A 320 6.00 -32.76 0.33
N LEU A 321 5.39 -32.79 -0.85
CA LEU A 321 4.27 -31.91 -1.20
C LEU A 321 3.38 -32.61 -2.24
N ASP A 322 2.23 -33.11 -1.80
CA ASP A 322 1.31 -33.91 -2.65
C ASP A 322 0.13 -33.10 -3.18
N ALA A 323 -0.05 -31.85 -2.77
CA ALA A 323 -1.15 -31.06 -3.33
C ALA A 323 -0.81 -29.59 -3.29
N LEU A 324 -1.22 -28.86 -4.33
CA LEU A 324 -1.01 -27.43 -4.42
C LEU A 324 -2.12 -26.76 -5.21
N HIS A 325 -2.70 -25.70 -4.65
CA HIS A 325 -3.66 -24.85 -5.34
C HIS A 325 -3.52 -23.41 -4.91
N ASP A 326 -3.46 -22.50 -5.87
CA ASP A 326 -3.75 -21.09 -5.62
C ASP A 326 -4.95 -20.65 -6.46
N ASN A 327 -5.64 -19.62 -5.99
CA ASN A 327 -6.48 -18.88 -6.92
C ASN A 327 -5.52 -17.95 -7.65
N ILE A 328 -5.43 -18.08 -8.98
CA ILE A 328 -5.26 -16.88 -9.78
C ILE A 328 -6.52 -16.07 -9.44
N GLY A 329 -6.45 -15.19 -8.44
CA GLY A 329 -7.53 -14.23 -8.22
C GLY A 329 -7.83 -13.61 -9.58
N ASP A 330 -9.11 -13.38 -9.89
CA ASP A 330 -9.51 -12.61 -11.08
C ASP A 330 -8.45 -11.54 -11.30
N VAL A 331 -7.66 -11.68 -12.39
CA VAL A 331 -6.58 -10.75 -12.72
C VAL A 331 -7.18 -9.38 -12.53
N ALA A 332 -6.75 -8.67 -11.47
CA ALA A 332 -7.50 -7.56 -10.92
C ALA A 332 -7.93 -6.68 -12.09
N GLN A 333 -9.26 -6.60 -12.34
CA GLN A 333 -9.82 -5.84 -13.46
C GLN A 333 -8.97 -4.60 -13.66
N CYS A 334 -8.37 -4.42 -14.84
CA CYS A 334 -7.44 -3.34 -15.13
C CYS A 334 -7.81 -2.06 -14.40
N ALA A 335 -7.20 -1.85 -13.21
CA ALA A 335 -7.70 -0.84 -12.31
C ALA A 335 -7.55 0.51 -13.03
N PRO A 336 -8.64 1.28 -13.22
CA PRO A 336 -8.56 2.48 -14.03
C PRO A 336 -7.48 3.41 -13.45
N PRO A 337 -6.66 4.04 -14.31
CA PRO A 337 -5.61 4.93 -13.83
C PRO A 337 -6.23 6.04 -13.00
N SER A 338 -5.60 6.41 -11.88
CA SER A 338 -6.18 7.37 -10.94
C SER A 338 -5.14 8.30 -10.34
N ILE A 339 -5.55 9.50 -9.94
CA ILE A 339 -4.74 10.41 -9.12
C ILE A 339 -5.07 10.10 -7.66
N THR A 340 -4.04 9.80 -6.87
CA THR A 340 -4.19 9.39 -5.46
C THR A 340 -3.67 10.43 -4.50
N PHE A 341 -2.63 11.20 -4.87
CA PHE A 341 -2.08 12.29 -4.05
C PHE A 341 -1.72 13.52 -4.89
N ILE A 342 -1.82 14.69 -4.27
CA ILE A 342 -1.25 15.97 -4.72
C ILE A 342 -0.24 16.43 -3.66
N SER A 343 1.04 16.54 -4.02
CA SER A 343 2.14 16.94 -3.13
C SER A 343 2.17 16.18 -1.80
N GLY A 344 1.88 14.87 -1.83
CA GLY A 344 1.81 14.01 -0.64
C GLY A 344 0.52 14.16 0.19
N VAL A 345 -0.45 14.95 -0.27
CA VAL A 345 -1.80 15.06 0.32
C VAL A 345 -2.73 14.11 -0.43
N GLU A 346 -3.40 13.21 0.28
CA GLU A 346 -4.34 12.26 -0.33
C GLU A 346 -5.53 13.00 -0.93
N VAL A 347 -5.96 12.63 -2.13
CA VAL A 347 -7.09 13.28 -2.82
C VAL A 347 -8.37 13.24 -1.96
N GLY A 348 -8.56 12.20 -1.16
CA GLY A 348 -9.71 12.05 -0.26
C GLY A 348 -9.77 13.10 0.87
N VAL A 349 -8.66 13.78 1.18
CA VAL A 349 -8.60 14.84 2.20
C VAL A 349 -8.44 16.24 1.59
N ILE A 350 -8.64 16.36 0.27
CA ILE A 350 -8.74 17.65 -0.41
C ILE A 350 -10.21 18.01 -0.54
N ASP A 351 -10.58 19.20 -0.08
CA ASP A 351 -11.96 19.68 -0.15
C ASP A 351 -12.40 19.79 -1.63
N PRO A 352 -13.47 19.07 -2.04
CA PRO A 352 -13.87 19.01 -3.45
C PRO A 352 -14.49 20.33 -3.96
N THR A 353 -14.79 21.28 -3.08
CA THR A 353 -15.34 22.59 -3.40
C THR A 353 -14.22 23.63 -3.49
N THR A 354 -13.40 23.73 -2.44
CA THR A 354 -12.38 24.78 -2.29
C THR A 354 -11.01 24.37 -2.81
N GLY A 355 -10.72 23.07 -2.96
CA GLY A 355 -9.42 22.57 -3.40
C GLY A 355 -8.31 22.66 -2.36
N LEU A 356 -8.64 22.99 -1.12
CA LEU A 356 -7.69 23.07 0.00
C LEU A 356 -7.49 21.67 0.61
N GLY A 357 -6.25 21.31 0.93
CA GLY A 357 -5.88 20.01 1.48
C GLY A 357 -5.50 20.06 2.97
N ASP A 358 -5.71 18.95 3.66
CA ASP A 358 -5.27 18.79 5.05
C ASP A 358 -3.90 18.06 5.09
N TRP A 359 -2.88 18.67 5.68
CA TRP A 359 -1.52 18.09 5.73
C TRP A 359 -0.78 18.40 7.03
N GLY A 360 -0.22 17.35 7.63
CA GLY A 360 0.57 17.47 8.87
C GLY A 360 -0.25 17.93 10.07
N GLY A 361 -1.56 17.63 10.10
CA GLY A 361 -2.49 18.04 11.16
C GLY A 361 -2.97 19.48 11.07
N VAL A 362 -2.66 20.19 9.99
CA VAL A 362 -3.12 21.55 9.69
C VAL A 362 -4.14 21.48 8.55
N ALA A 363 -5.32 22.05 8.75
CA ALA A 363 -6.41 21.98 7.79
C ALA A 363 -6.36 23.12 6.76
N GLN A 364 -7.10 22.96 5.67
CA GLN A 364 -7.39 24.05 4.73
C GLN A 364 -6.14 24.69 4.10
N ARG A 365 -5.18 23.88 3.63
CA ARG A 365 -3.92 24.37 3.06
C ARG A 365 -3.97 24.43 1.52
N PRO A 366 -3.53 25.52 0.89
CA PRO A 366 -3.31 25.56 -0.55
C PRO A 366 -1.99 24.86 -0.92
N PHE A 367 -1.74 24.71 -2.22
CA PHE A 367 -0.53 24.09 -2.77
C PHE A 367 0.32 25.13 -3.50
N ALA A 368 1.65 24.96 -3.48
CA ALA A 368 2.57 25.94 -4.05
C ALA A 368 3.87 25.33 -4.58
N GLY A 369 4.59 26.09 -5.41
CA GLY A 369 5.89 25.68 -5.93
C GLY A 369 5.79 24.54 -6.93
N ASP A 370 6.62 23.51 -6.75
CA ASP A 370 6.55 22.31 -7.57
C ASP A 370 5.48 21.36 -7.01
N ILE A 371 4.39 21.21 -7.75
CA ILE A 371 3.26 20.34 -7.39
C ILE A 371 3.51 18.96 -7.94
N ARG A 372 3.64 17.99 -7.03
CA ARG A 372 3.84 16.59 -7.37
C ARG A 372 2.48 15.92 -7.53
N ILE A 373 2.20 15.36 -8.70
CA ILE A 373 0.94 14.66 -8.96
C ILE A 373 1.26 13.16 -8.92
N GLN A 374 0.65 12.44 -7.99
CA GLN A 374 0.91 11.03 -7.77
C GLN A 374 -0.38 10.23 -7.99
N GLY A 375 -0.22 8.98 -8.37
CA GLY A 375 -1.35 8.17 -8.76
C GLY A 375 -1.03 6.70 -8.88
N SER A 376 -1.97 5.98 -9.46
CA SER A 376 -1.79 4.62 -9.92
C SER A 376 -2.01 4.56 -11.42
N MET A 377 -1.19 3.75 -12.09
CA MET A 377 -1.48 3.24 -13.42
C MET A 377 -2.07 1.83 -13.28
N PRO A 378 -2.73 1.27 -14.30
CA PRO A 378 -3.08 -0.15 -14.30
C PRO A 378 -1.83 -1.00 -14.57
N GLU A 379 -1.72 -2.14 -13.91
CA GLU A 379 -0.51 -2.97 -13.96
C GLU A 379 -0.33 -3.57 -15.35
N VAL A 380 0.84 -3.36 -15.96
CA VAL A 380 1.15 -3.90 -17.31
C VAL A 380 1.07 -5.42 -17.31
N VAL A 381 1.30 -6.03 -16.16
CA VAL A 381 1.19 -7.46 -15.90
C VAL A 381 -0.26 -7.95 -15.97
N ASN A 382 -1.21 -7.20 -15.40
CA ASN A 382 -2.65 -7.48 -15.44
C ASN A 382 -3.31 -6.99 -16.74
N CYS A 383 -2.61 -6.13 -17.50
CA CYS A 383 -3.09 -5.45 -18.69
C CYS A 383 -1.96 -5.34 -19.73
N PRO A 384 -1.52 -6.46 -20.35
CA PRO A 384 -0.35 -6.50 -21.23
C PRO A 384 -0.45 -5.56 -22.44
N ASN A 385 -1.68 -5.25 -22.88
CA ASN A 385 -1.93 -4.29 -23.94
C ASN A 385 -1.58 -2.84 -23.56
N LEU A 386 -1.41 -2.51 -22.27
CA LEU A 386 -1.04 -1.16 -21.83
C LEU A 386 0.37 -0.74 -22.21
N ALA A 387 1.21 -1.67 -22.68
CA ALA A 387 2.46 -1.30 -23.34
C ALA A 387 2.25 -0.41 -24.58
N LEU A 388 1.04 -0.47 -25.17
CA LEU A 388 0.63 0.33 -26.33
C LEU A 388 -0.05 1.65 -25.93
N TYR A 389 -0.05 2.01 -24.65
CA TYR A 389 -0.78 3.18 -24.15
C TYR A 389 0.16 4.26 -23.63
N GLU A 390 -0.32 5.49 -23.75
CA GLU A 390 0.28 6.69 -23.20
C GLU A 390 -0.75 7.45 -22.37
N TYR A 391 -0.27 8.21 -21.41
CA TYR A 391 -1.10 9.01 -20.53
C TYR A 391 -0.59 10.43 -20.41
N ARG A 392 -1.45 11.32 -19.93
CA ARG A 392 -1.08 12.71 -19.66
C ARG A 392 -1.86 13.23 -18.46
N VAL A 393 -1.20 14.06 -17.67
CA VAL A 393 -1.87 14.88 -16.66
C VAL A 393 -2.23 16.22 -17.28
N GLU A 394 -3.49 16.61 -17.14
CA GLU A 394 -4.02 17.87 -17.66
C GLU A 394 -4.42 18.79 -16.52
N ILE A 395 -4.10 20.07 -16.68
CA ILE A 395 -4.43 21.12 -15.72
C ILE A 395 -5.29 22.16 -16.42
N ASP A 396 -6.45 22.45 -15.83
CA ASP A 396 -7.31 23.53 -16.24
C ASP A 396 -7.28 24.65 -15.21
N GLN A 397 -6.82 25.82 -15.65
CA GLN A 397 -6.71 27.06 -14.86
C GLN A 397 -7.91 28.00 -15.07
N GLY A 398 -9.05 27.50 -15.58
CA GLY A 398 -10.30 28.25 -15.75
C GLY A 398 -10.79 28.40 -17.19
N ALA A 399 -10.02 27.94 -18.18
CA ALA A 399 -10.41 27.96 -19.60
C ALA A 399 -11.24 26.72 -20.01
N GLY A 400 -11.32 25.72 -19.13
CA GLY A 400 -11.83 24.40 -19.45
C GLY A 400 -10.72 23.48 -19.92
N PHE A 401 -10.93 22.17 -19.77
CA PHE A 401 -10.00 21.19 -20.31
C PHE A 401 -9.98 21.21 -21.85
N PRO A 402 -8.84 20.91 -22.48
CA PRO A 402 -8.71 20.88 -23.93
C PRO A 402 -9.67 19.85 -24.56
N THR A 403 -10.15 20.16 -25.77
CA THR A 403 -10.94 19.24 -26.59
C THR A 403 -10.03 18.21 -27.25
N PHE A 404 -10.40 16.93 -27.23
CA PHE A 404 -9.56 15.83 -27.69
C PHE A 404 -9.25 15.81 -29.20
N ALA A 405 -9.99 16.57 -30.02
CA ALA A 405 -9.99 16.45 -31.48
C ALA A 405 -8.84 17.19 -32.22
N ASP A 406 -7.90 17.83 -31.52
CA ASP A 406 -6.87 18.64 -32.18
C ASP A 406 -5.44 18.15 -31.85
N PRO A 407 -4.78 17.40 -32.75
CA PRO A 407 -3.37 17.04 -32.62
C PRO A 407 -2.42 18.25 -32.76
N GLY A 408 -2.94 19.44 -33.12
CA GLY A 408 -2.14 20.63 -33.43
C GLY A 408 -2.07 21.69 -32.33
N VAL A 409 -2.91 21.64 -31.29
CA VAL A 409 -2.94 22.69 -30.26
C VAL A 409 -3.30 22.13 -28.89
N VAL A 410 -2.37 21.50 -28.18
CA VAL A 410 -2.55 21.25 -26.73
C VAL A 410 -1.19 21.14 -26.04
N HIS A 411 -0.90 22.16 -25.21
CA HIS A 411 0.10 22.21 -24.14
C HIS A 411 1.49 21.60 -24.44
N MET A 412 2.40 22.44 -24.95
CA MET A 412 3.79 22.06 -25.21
C MET A 412 4.51 21.70 -23.89
N ALA A 413 5.65 21.00 -23.96
CA ALA A 413 6.60 20.84 -22.84
C ALA A 413 7.01 22.17 -22.14
N SER A 414 6.59 23.33 -22.66
CA SER A 414 6.69 24.66 -22.05
C SER A 414 5.63 24.99 -20.98
N ASP A 415 4.67 24.12 -20.67
CA ASP A 415 3.68 24.33 -19.58
C ASP A 415 4.23 24.01 -18.18
N ASN A 416 5.51 24.31 -17.99
CA ASN A 416 6.17 24.31 -16.69
C ASN A 416 6.23 22.91 -16.03
N TRP A 417 6.14 21.85 -16.83
CA TRP A 417 6.38 20.49 -16.34
C TRP A 417 7.86 20.28 -16.03
N ARG A 418 8.17 19.73 -14.86
CA ARG A 418 9.53 19.42 -14.44
C ARG A 418 9.93 18.04 -14.96
N ARG A 419 11.15 18.00 -15.50
CA ARG A 419 11.84 16.76 -15.90
C ARG A 419 12.16 15.89 -14.68
N MET A 420 11.72 14.63 -14.66
CA MET A 420 12.09 13.68 -13.60
C MET A 420 13.29 12.83 -14.05
N VAL A 421 14.38 12.84 -13.29
CA VAL A 421 15.59 12.04 -13.60
C VAL A 421 16.06 11.26 -12.38
N ARG A 422 16.63 10.05 -12.57
CA ARG A 422 17.05 9.19 -11.43
C ARG A 422 18.18 9.81 -10.58
N PRO A 423 18.13 9.66 -9.24
CA PRO A 423 19.22 9.98 -8.36
C PRO A 423 20.05 8.76 -7.95
N THR A 424 21.30 8.70 -8.43
CA THR A 424 22.41 8.08 -7.68
C THR A 424 22.35 6.53 -7.45
N PRO A 425 23.47 5.87 -7.04
CA PRO A 425 23.69 4.43 -7.24
C PRO A 425 23.11 3.50 -6.15
N PHE A 426 22.24 3.99 -5.25
CA PHE A 426 21.79 3.23 -4.06
C PHE A 426 20.31 2.81 -4.07
N SER A 427 19.60 2.96 -5.19
CA SER A 427 18.25 2.39 -5.32
C SER A 427 18.34 0.97 -5.90
N PRO A 428 17.55 0.00 -5.38
CA PRO A 428 17.60 -1.42 -5.78
C PRO A 428 17.15 -1.70 -7.22
N CYS A 429 16.66 -0.71 -7.95
CA CYS A 429 16.18 -0.86 -9.32
C CYS A 429 17.32 -0.88 -10.37
N PRO A 430 17.21 -1.68 -11.45
CA PRO A 430 18.26 -1.87 -12.47
C PRO A 430 18.34 -0.76 -13.53
N ILE A 431 17.80 0.44 -13.26
CA ILE A 431 17.74 1.58 -14.21
C ILE A 431 19.01 2.45 -14.15
N SER A 432 19.52 2.92 -15.29
CA SER A 432 20.75 3.72 -15.36
C SER A 432 20.58 5.15 -14.81
N ARG A 433 21.69 5.84 -14.50
CA ARG A 433 21.69 7.27 -14.10
C ARG A 433 21.18 8.20 -15.21
N ASN A 434 21.15 7.72 -16.46
CA ASN A 434 20.71 8.48 -17.63
C ASN A 434 19.28 8.15 -18.04
N ASP A 435 18.59 7.28 -17.31
CA ASP A 435 17.21 6.92 -17.61
C ASP A 435 16.31 8.06 -17.13
N THR A 436 15.64 8.69 -18.08
CA THR A 436 14.80 9.87 -17.84
C THR A 436 13.35 9.54 -18.12
N TYR A 437 12.48 10.03 -17.24
CA TYR A 437 11.04 9.85 -17.32
C TYR A 437 10.41 11.15 -17.80
N ASP A 438 10.32 11.31 -19.12
CA ASP A 438 9.91 12.57 -19.76
C ASP A 438 8.71 12.37 -20.67
N SER A 439 7.86 13.38 -20.75
CA SER A 439 6.81 13.42 -21.76
C SER A 439 7.34 13.79 -23.14
N ASP A 440 6.57 13.45 -24.16
CA ASP A 440 6.80 13.93 -25.52
C ASP A 440 6.49 15.44 -25.66
N ALA A 441 6.66 15.98 -26.87
CA ALA A 441 6.42 17.40 -27.15
C ALA A 441 4.96 17.86 -26.91
N LEU A 442 4.03 16.93 -26.77
CA LEU A 442 2.59 17.13 -26.55
C LEU A 442 2.17 16.78 -25.11
N GLY A 443 3.12 16.47 -24.23
CA GLY A 443 2.89 16.17 -22.82
C GLY A 443 2.44 14.73 -22.54
N TRP A 444 2.53 13.80 -23.49
CA TRP A 444 2.20 12.39 -23.28
C TRP A 444 3.39 11.60 -22.74
N PHE A 445 3.11 10.75 -21.76
CA PHE A 445 4.05 9.83 -21.14
C PHE A 445 3.69 8.40 -21.51
N ALA A 446 4.67 7.58 -21.87
CA ALA A 446 4.41 6.16 -22.05
C ALA A 446 4.06 5.50 -20.70
N VAL A 447 3.03 4.65 -20.68
CA VAL A 447 2.65 3.89 -19.46
C VAL A 447 3.80 2.96 -19.02
N THR A 448 4.55 2.43 -19.98
CA THR A 448 5.73 1.58 -19.74
C THR A 448 6.84 2.32 -19.02
N ASP A 449 7.01 3.61 -19.29
CA ASP A 449 8.04 4.41 -18.66
C ASP A 449 7.70 4.70 -17.19
N TYR A 450 6.43 4.95 -16.85
CA TYR A 450 5.99 5.11 -15.45
C TYR A 450 6.33 3.88 -14.60
N ARG A 451 6.14 2.68 -15.18
CA ARG A 451 6.40 1.40 -14.51
C ARG A 451 7.87 1.12 -14.23
N ARG A 452 8.79 1.68 -15.01
CA ARG A 452 10.23 1.55 -14.72
C ARG A 452 10.63 2.20 -13.40
N PHE A 453 9.81 3.10 -12.87
CA PHE A 453 10.05 3.81 -11.61
C PHE A 453 9.17 3.32 -10.46
N ASP A 454 8.30 2.35 -10.72
CA ASP A 454 7.43 1.73 -9.73
C ASP A 454 8.22 0.71 -8.88
N GLY A 455 7.93 0.62 -7.58
CA GLY A 455 8.68 -0.25 -6.64
C GLY A 455 10.06 0.26 -6.21
N CYS A 456 10.50 1.45 -6.64
CA CYS A 456 11.82 2.02 -6.30
C CYS A 456 11.84 2.89 -5.01
N GLY A 457 10.76 2.88 -4.22
CA GLY A 457 10.54 3.75 -3.05
C GLY A 457 9.20 4.49 -3.12
N ASP A 458 9.12 5.66 -2.48
CA ASP A 458 7.97 6.61 -2.48
C ASP A 458 7.26 6.66 -3.87
N PRO A 459 5.91 6.59 -3.95
CA PRO A 459 5.20 6.29 -5.20
C PRO A 459 5.64 7.19 -6.37
N PRO A 460 5.89 6.64 -7.57
CA PRO A 460 6.33 7.43 -8.70
C PRO A 460 5.32 8.54 -9.00
N SER A 461 5.82 9.73 -9.32
CA SER A 461 4.94 10.84 -9.71
C SER A 461 4.43 10.57 -11.11
N LEU A 462 3.13 10.75 -11.32
CA LEU A 462 2.53 10.78 -12.66
C LEU A 462 3.11 11.93 -13.47
N ALA A 463 3.25 13.10 -12.84
CA ALA A 463 3.86 14.29 -13.40
C ALA A 463 4.23 15.28 -12.29
N VAL A 464 5.08 16.27 -12.59
CA VAL A 464 5.47 17.33 -11.65
C VAL A 464 5.29 18.68 -12.32
N TRP A 465 4.42 19.51 -11.78
CA TRP A 465 4.06 20.81 -12.35
C TRP A 465 4.68 21.95 -11.55
N ASP A 466 5.46 22.81 -12.19
CA ASP A 466 5.88 24.09 -11.61
C ASP A 466 4.71 25.08 -11.68
N SER A 467 4.01 25.24 -10.56
CA SER A 467 2.85 26.13 -10.45
C SER A 467 3.20 27.61 -10.40
N THR A 468 4.48 27.97 -10.24
CA THR A 468 4.91 29.37 -10.05
C THR A 468 4.74 30.24 -11.30
N THR A 469 4.43 29.62 -12.43
CA THR A 469 4.33 30.20 -13.76
C THR A 469 2.90 30.01 -14.25
N GLY A 470 1.99 30.84 -13.74
CA GLY A 470 0.55 30.72 -14.00
C GLY A 470 -0.28 31.62 -13.08
N ALA A 471 -1.54 31.25 -12.88
CA ALA A 471 -2.43 31.93 -11.93
C ALA A 471 -2.00 31.66 -10.48
N SER A 472 -1.86 32.73 -9.69
CA SER A 472 -1.65 32.68 -8.24
C SER A 472 -2.97 32.92 -7.51
N ASN A 473 -3.11 32.35 -6.32
CA ASN A 473 -4.37 32.32 -5.55
C ASN A 473 -5.57 31.85 -6.39
N ALA A 474 -5.42 30.70 -7.07
CA ALA A 474 -6.37 30.22 -8.07
C ALA A 474 -6.79 28.77 -7.83
N LEU A 475 -8.09 28.51 -8.04
CA LEU A 475 -8.64 27.16 -8.02
C LEU A 475 -8.45 26.50 -9.38
N VAL A 476 -7.60 25.47 -9.45
CA VAL A 476 -7.34 24.72 -10.68
C VAL A 476 -7.97 23.33 -10.62
N ARG A 477 -8.14 22.71 -11.79
CA ARG A 477 -8.62 21.33 -11.92
C ARG A 477 -7.56 20.47 -12.56
N VAL A 478 -7.25 19.35 -11.94
CA VAL A 478 -6.23 18.38 -12.41
C VAL A 478 -6.93 17.08 -12.77
N ARG A 479 -6.64 16.52 -13.95
CA ARG A 479 -7.16 15.20 -14.35
C ARG A 479 -6.10 14.37 -15.05
N LEU A 480 -6.37 13.07 -15.12
CA LEU A 480 -5.56 12.09 -15.83
C LEU A 480 -6.29 11.60 -17.08
N VAL A 481 -5.58 11.52 -18.18
CA VAL A 481 -6.09 11.05 -19.47
C VAL A 481 -5.19 9.94 -19.99
N MET A 482 -5.76 8.90 -20.59
CA MET A 482 -5.02 7.79 -21.18
C MET A 482 -5.59 7.43 -22.56
N ARG A 483 -4.70 7.05 -23.49
CA ARG A 483 -5.06 6.62 -24.84
C ARG A 483 -4.06 5.59 -25.37
N GLU A 484 -4.45 4.89 -26.43
CA GLU A 484 -3.48 4.14 -27.23
C GLU A 484 -2.51 5.11 -27.92
N ILE A 485 -1.23 4.74 -28.02
CA ILE A 485 -0.16 5.59 -28.55
C ILE A 485 -0.52 6.12 -29.94
N GLY A 486 -0.55 7.45 -30.08
CA GLY A 486 -0.88 8.13 -31.33
C GLY A 486 -2.37 8.20 -31.67
N ALA A 487 -3.27 7.68 -30.83
CA ALA A 487 -4.71 7.77 -31.06
C ALA A 487 -5.24 9.22 -30.90
N ALA A 488 -6.26 9.58 -31.69
CA ALA A 488 -6.87 10.91 -31.61
C ALA A 488 -7.86 11.07 -30.44
N THR A 489 -8.31 9.97 -29.84
CA THR A 489 -9.32 9.98 -28.78
C THR A 489 -8.83 9.22 -27.54
N PRO A 490 -9.15 9.70 -26.33
CA PRO A 490 -8.79 9.01 -25.10
C PRO A 490 -9.61 7.74 -24.91
N THR A 491 -8.95 6.70 -24.42
CA THR A 491 -9.59 5.47 -23.95
C THR A 491 -10.11 5.65 -22.52
N TYR A 492 -9.49 6.55 -21.74
CA TYR A 492 -9.90 6.85 -20.38
C TYR A 492 -9.67 8.33 -20.01
N VAL A 493 -10.57 8.88 -19.19
CA VAL A 493 -10.48 10.22 -18.60
C VAL A 493 -10.93 10.12 -17.15
N SER A 494 -10.08 10.51 -16.20
CA SER A 494 -10.42 10.51 -14.78
C SER A 494 -11.39 11.62 -14.41
N GLY A 495 -11.99 11.50 -13.22
CA GLY A 495 -12.55 12.68 -12.53
C GLY A 495 -11.49 13.75 -12.31
N ALA A 496 -11.90 15.00 -12.26
CA ALA A 496 -10.99 16.12 -12.01
C ALA A 496 -10.88 16.42 -10.51
N VAL A 497 -9.65 16.46 -10.00
CA VAL A 497 -9.31 16.89 -8.64
C VAL A 497 -9.21 18.41 -8.63
N ARG A 498 -9.86 19.06 -7.67
CA ARG A 498 -9.72 20.52 -7.49
C ARG A 498 -8.54 20.80 -6.56
N VAL A 499 -7.73 21.79 -6.91
CA VAL A 499 -6.52 22.15 -6.15
C VAL A 499 -6.46 23.67 -6.06
N GLN A 500 -6.44 24.21 -4.83
CA GLN A 500 -6.20 25.63 -4.60
C GLN A 500 -4.70 25.90 -4.65
N ILE A 501 -4.30 26.80 -5.54
CA ILE A 501 -2.90 27.20 -5.73
C ILE A 501 -2.67 28.51 -5.03
N ASP A 502 -1.57 28.62 -4.28
CA ASP A 502 -1.12 29.88 -3.71
C ASP A 502 0.40 30.05 -3.87
N ASN A 503 0.81 30.88 -4.83
CA ASN A 503 2.19 31.27 -5.02
C ASN A 503 2.47 32.70 -4.56
N ASP A 504 1.48 33.40 -3.97
CA ASP A 504 1.57 34.82 -3.61
C ASP A 504 2.40 35.00 -2.36
N ARG A 505 3.53 35.71 -2.46
CA ARG A 505 4.42 36.00 -1.33
C ARG A 505 3.88 37.10 -0.44
N ILE A 506 3.88 36.87 0.88
CA ILE A 506 3.75 37.95 1.87
C ILE A 506 4.79 39.02 1.54
N SER A 507 4.32 40.14 0.99
CA SER A 507 5.17 41.23 0.55
C SER A 507 5.60 42.10 1.74
N LEU A 508 6.82 42.61 1.65
CA LEU A 508 7.29 43.68 2.54
C LEU A 508 6.93 45.05 1.94
N PRO A 509 6.75 46.08 2.76
CA PRO A 509 6.52 47.44 2.29
C PRO A 509 7.71 47.95 1.46
N ASP A 510 7.42 48.73 0.42
CA ASP A 510 8.43 49.33 -0.48
C ASP A 510 9.47 50.18 0.28
N ASN A 511 9.07 50.73 1.42
CA ASN A 511 9.94 51.41 2.36
C ASN A 511 9.81 50.79 3.76
N LEU A 512 10.83 50.03 4.17
CA LEU A 512 10.88 49.42 5.49
C LEU A 512 10.87 50.43 6.65
N LEU A 513 11.08 51.73 6.37
CA LEU A 513 11.06 52.83 7.34
C LEU A 513 9.69 53.56 7.44
N GLN A 514 8.69 53.20 6.62
CA GLN A 514 7.39 53.91 6.55
C GLN A 514 6.39 53.50 7.64
N THR A 515 6.34 54.20 8.77
CA THR A 515 5.38 53.89 9.84
C THR A 515 3.91 53.91 9.38
N SER A 516 3.16 52.86 9.76
CA SER A 516 1.69 52.69 9.72
C SER A 516 0.92 52.94 8.42
N SER A 517 1.57 53.26 7.29
CA SER A 517 0.91 53.65 6.02
C SER A 517 1.42 52.91 4.77
N GLY A 518 2.28 51.91 4.95
CA GLY A 518 2.91 51.18 3.85
C GLY A 518 1.95 50.28 3.04
N THR A 519 2.28 50.10 1.77
CA THR A 519 1.56 49.30 0.75
C THR A 519 1.81 47.79 0.82
N GLY A 520 2.58 47.30 1.81
CA GLY A 520 2.95 45.88 1.96
C GLY A 520 2.02 45.05 2.85
N ASP A 521 2.08 43.73 2.64
CA ASP A 521 1.26 42.74 3.35
C ASP A 521 1.66 42.55 4.81
N MET A 522 2.95 42.70 5.12
CA MET A 522 3.46 42.58 6.49
C MET A 522 4.01 43.91 7.00
N TRP A 523 3.64 44.28 8.22
CA TRP A 523 4.15 45.46 8.91
C TRP A 523 4.22 45.22 10.41
N PHE A 524 5.25 45.72 11.10
CA PHE A 524 5.22 45.84 12.55
C PHE A 524 6.06 47.00 13.06
N ASP A 525 5.70 47.49 14.24
CA ASP A 525 6.43 48.50 14.99
C ASP A 525 6.56 48.09 16.47
N ILE A 526 7.59 48.63 17.12
CA ILE A 526 7.86 48.44 18.54
C ILE A 526 7.43 49.71 19.27
N TYR A 527 6.79 49.56 20.41
CA TYR A 527 6.38 50.62 21.31
C TYR A 527 7.04 50.37 22.66
N ARG A 528 7.34 51.42 23.40
CA ARG A 528 7.50 51.26 24.85
C ARG A 528 6.13 50.95 25.44
N ALA A 529 6.09 50.09 26.44
CA ALA A 529 4.84 49.73 27.12
C ALA A 529 4.10 51.01 27.57
N SER A 530 2.78 51.06 27.34
CA SER A 530 1.90 52.21 27.59
C SER A 530 2.06 53.45 26.69
N GLU A 531 3.01 53.45 25.75
CA GLU A 531 3.15 54.52 24.76
C GLU A 531 2.33 54.27 23.49
N THR A 532 1.98 55.36 22.80
CA THR A 532 1.16 55.34 21.57
C THR A 532 1.97 55.61 20.31
N SER A 533 3.22 56.09 20.45
CA SER A 533 4.12 56.36 19.34
C SER A 533 5.14 55.22 19.19
N PRO A 534 5.40 54.74 17.96
CA PRO A 534 6.40 53.70 17.77
C PRO A 534 7.81 54.23 18.00
N LEU A 535 8.69 53.36 18.47
CA LEU A 535 10.13 53.56 18.46
C LEU A 535 10.58 53.60 17.00
N GLY A 536 11.12 54.74 16.54
CA GLY A 536 11.72 54.83 15.20
C GLY A 536 13.01 54.00 15.10
N ASP A 537 13.48 53.74 13.87
CA ASP A 537 14.62 52.85 13.56
C ASP A 537 16.00 53.31 14.11
N GLN A 538 16.05 54.42 14.85
CA GLN A 538 17.23 54.93 15.57
C GLN A 538 16.89 55.55 16.93
N CYS A 539 15.69 55.30 17.46
CA CYS A 539 15.26 55.91 18.71
C CYS A 539 15.95 55.24 19.93
N LYS A 540 16.40 56.10 20.84
CA LYS A 540 16.95 55.75 22.14
C LYS A 540 15.78 55.44 23.08
N VAL A 541 15.74 54.22 23.60
CA VAL A 541 14.84 53.84 24.69
C VAL A 541 15.50 54.28 25.99
N GLU A 542 15.11 55.47 26.47
CA GLU A 542 15.63 56.07 27.72
C GLU A 542 14.93 55.47 28.93
N GLY A 543 15.48 54.43 29.54
CA GLY A 543 14.98 53.93 30.82
C GLY A 543 15.55 54.80 31.93
N GLU A 544 14.74 55.41 32.79
CA GLU A 544 15.24 56.18 33.95
C GLU A 544 15.81 55.25 35.04
N GLY A 545 16.63 54.26 34.67
CA GLY A 545 17.03 53.13 35.53
C GLY A 545 15.94 52.04 35.70
N GLU A 546 14.81 52.18 35.02
CA GLU A 546 13.66 51.24 35.03
C GLU A 546 13.83 50.09 34.01
N ASP A 547 13.03 49.03 34.17
CA ASP A 547 13.00 47.89 33.25
C ASP A 547 12.50 48.31 31.85
N VAL A 548 13.16 47.79 30.81
CA VAL A 548 12.80 48.07 29.42
C VAL A 548 11.68 47.11 29.00
N VAL A 549 10.44 47.60 29.13
CA VAL A 549 9.24 46.85 28.73
C VAL A 549 8.69 47.36 27.40
N LEU A 550 8.44 46.43 26.47
CA LEU A 550 8.08 46.71 25.09
C LEU A 550 6.72 46.10 24.72
N ASP A 551 5.95 46.82 23.90
CA ASP A 551 4.79 46.30 23.19
C ASP A 551 5.14 46.20 21.69
N MET A 552 4.80 45.10 21.05
CA MET A 552 4.93 44.92 19.61
C MET A 552 3.54 44.91 18.99
N LYS A 553 3.33 45.74 17.97
CA LYS A 553 2.06 45.78 17.23
C LYS A 553 2.35 45.71 15.75
N GLY A 554 1.48 45.02 15.02
CA GLY A 554 1.69 44.84 13.60
C GLY A 554 0.48 44.26 12.89
N ARG A 555 0.69 43.95 11.61
CA ARG A 555 -0.28 43.28 10.78
C ARG A 555 0.34 42.33 9.76
N ILE A 556 -0.46 41.36 9.32
CA ILE A 556 -0.17 40.41 8.23
C ILE A 556 -1.41 40.28 7.35
N ASN A 557 -1.26 40.57 6.06
CA ASN A 557 -2.28 40.43 5.04
C ASN A 557 -1.96 39.28 4.08
N ASP A 558 -2.45 38.08 4.36
CA ASP A 558 -2.24 36.88 3.53
C ASP A 558 -3.46 35.95 3.64
N ASP A 559 -4.07 35.58 2.51
CA ASP A 559 -5.21 34.65 2.40
C ASP A 559 -4.91 33.23 2.88
N HIS A 560 -3.64 32.92 3.12
CA HIS A 560 -3.20 31.62 3.58
C HIS A 560 -2.14 31.74 4.68
N PHE A 561 -2.26 32.75 5.54
CA PHE A 561 -1.46 32.87 6.76
C PHE A 561 -1.55 31.60 7.63
N TRP A 562 -0.41 31.13 8.13
CA TRP A 562 -0.35 30.02 9.09
C TRP A 562 -0.15 30.49 10.52
N LYS A 563 1.00 31.15 10.77
CA LYS A 563 1.45 31.55 12.10
C LYS A 563 2.54 32.61 12.06
N TYR A 564 2.86 33.21 13.21
CA TYR A 564 4.04 34.08 13.36
C TYR A 564 4.88 33.76 14.60
N ASP A 565 6.11 34.27 14.64
CA ASP A 565 6.94 34.36 15.83
C ASP A 565 7.63 35.72 15.93
N LEU A 566 7.94 36.11 17.17
CA LEU A 566 8.77 37.26 17.46
C LEU A 566 10.03 36.79 18.17
N ARG A 567 11.17 37.34 17.76
CA ARG A 567 12.47 37.08 18.39
C ARG A 567 13.24 38.37 18.62
N TRP A 568 14.09 38.41 19.63
CA TRP A 568 15.01 39.52 19.87
C TRP A 568 16.46 39.06 19.78
N SER A 569 17.35 39.98 19.39
CA SER A 569 18.81 39.80 19.39
C SER A 569 19.49 41.12 19.72
N GLY A 570 20.76 41.08 20.15
CA GLY A 570 21.57 42.28 20.40
C GLY A 570 22.10 42.37 21.83
N GLY A 571 22.74 43.49 22.17
CA GLY A 571 23.50 43.61 23.42
C GLY A 571 24.82 42.84 23.34
N PHE A 572 25.14 42.09 24.40
CA PHE A 572 26.31 41.19 24.43
C PHE A 572 25.98 39.72 24.17
N VAL A 573 24.70 39.37 23.99
CA VAL A 573 24.28 37.98 23.77
C VAL A 573 24.31 37.61 22.29
N VAL A 574 24.58 36.34 22.01
CA VAL A 574 24.68 35.79 20.65
C VAL A 574 23.40 35.02 20.30
N GLY A 575 22.88 35.28 19.11
CA GLY A 575 21.71 34.60 18.55
C GLY A 575 20.42 35.41 18.64
N ALA A 576 19.32 34.81 18.17
CA ALA A 576 17.98 35.35 18.29
C ALA A 576 17.16 34.50 19.26
N HIS A 577 16.48 35.15 20.20
CA HIS A 577 15.79 34.55 21.33
C HIS A 577 14.30 34.83 21.27
N MET A 578 13.46 33.86 21.63
CA MET A 578 12.00 33.98 21.52
C MET A 578 11.45 35.10 22.41
N ILE A 579 10.59 35.92 21.85
CA ILE A 579 9.73 36.88 22.55
C ILE A 579 8.35 36.26 22.78
N THR A 580 7.81 35.65 21.72
CA THR A 580 6.52 34.96 21.74
C THR A 580 6.68 33.57 22.34
N ASP A 581 5.83 33.21 23.29
CA ASP A 581 5.58 31.83 23.69
C ASP A 581 4.43 31.22 22.86
N ALA A 582 4.05 29.98 23.17
CA ALA A 582 2.96 29.29 22.46
C ALA A 582 1.60 29.96 22.62
N THR A 583 1.40 30.80 23.64
CA THR A 583 0.16 31.56 23.84
C THR A 583 0.16 32.90 23.10
N ASP A 584 1.33 33.43 22.78
CA ASP A 584 1.47 34.62 21.94
C ASP A 584 1.47 34.30 20.44
N GLN A 585 1.88 33.09 20.05
CA GLN A 585 1.84 32.67 18.65
C GLN A 585 0.40 32.54 18.19
N THR A 586 0.08 33.27 17.13
CA THR A 586 -1.26 33.23 16.55
C THR A 586 -1.27 32.26 15.40
N HIS A 587 -2.22 31.31 15.41
CA HIS A 587 -2.47 30.42 14.30
C HIS A 587 -3.80 30.75 13.62
N PHE A 588 -3.90 30.43 12.33
CA PHE A 588 -5.18 30.46 11.62
C PHE A 588 -6.23 29.57 12.31
N ASP A 589 -5.82 28.37 12.72
CA ASP A 589 -6.72 27.35 13.28
C ASP A 589 -7.21 27.66 14.71
N ASP A 590 -6.72 28.75 15.32
CA ASP A 590 -7.08 29.16 16.69
C ASP A 590 -8.47 29.84 16.78
N GLY A 591 -9.16 30.03 15.65
CA GLY A 591 -10.52 30.60 15.63
C GLY A 591 -10.59 32.06 16.09
N ARG A 592 -9.51 32.82 15.91
CA ARG A 592 -9.41 34.22 16.32
C ARG A 592 -10.37 35.14 15.57
N ALA A 593 -10.95 36.10 16.29
CA ALA A 593 -11.95 37.03 15.76
C ALA A 593 -11.38 38.15 14.87
N ASP A 594 -10.07 38.39 14.94
CA ASP A 594 -9.36 39.40 14.13
C ASP A 594 -8.73 38.85 12.85
N LEU A 595 -8.87 37.54 12.60
CA LEU A 595 -8.59 36.91 11.32
C LEU A 595 -9.92 36.73 10.55
N ASN A 596 -9.89 36.87 9.23
CA ASN A 596 -11.01 36.53 8.36
C ASN A 596 -11.06 35.00 8.13
N SER A 597 -12.00 34.53 7.29
CA SER A 597 -12.14 33.11 6.96
C SER A 597 -10.96 32.49 6.22
N THR A 598 -10.05 33.31 5.67
CA THR A 598 -8.85 32.87 4.98
C THR A 598 -7.62 32.89 5.92
N GLY A 599 -7.74 33.48 7.11
CA GLY A 599 -6.66 33.61 8.08
C GLY A 599 -5.87 34.89 7.97
N THR A 600 -6.32 35.77 7.10
CA THR A 600 -5.79 37.11 6.90
C THR A 600 -6.35 38.05 7.94
N GLN A 601 -5.54 39.00 8.38
CA GLN A 601 -6.11 40.16 9.07
C GLN A 601 -6.82 41.05 8.03
N PRO A 602 -8.05 41.51 8.32
CA PRO A 602 -8.77 42.42 7.43
C PRO A 602 -7.90 43.63 7.01
N PRO A 603 -7.96 44.09 5.75
CA PRO A 603 -7.15 45.23 5.28
C PRO A 603 -7.33 46.52 6.10
N ALA A 604 -8.48 46.66 6.77
CA ALA A 604 -8.82 47.79 7.65
C ALA A 604 -8.46 47.56 9.14
N SER A 605 -7.83 46.43 9.49
CA SER A 605 -7.42 46.15 10.86
C SER A 605 -6.40 47.18 11.34
N ILE A 606 -6.73 47.82 12.47
CA ILE A 606 -5.80 48.64 13.25
C ILE A 606 -4.67 47.73 13.73
N LEU A 607 -3.45 48.26 13.91
CA LEU A 607 -2.31 47.55 14.50
C LEU A 607 -2.73 46.61 15.64
N ILE A 608 -2.65 45.30 15.40
CA ILE A 608 -3.05 44.27 16.35
C ILE A 608 -1.88 44.05 17.32
N PRO A 609 -2.13 43.88 18.63
CA PRO A 609 -1.08 43.49 19.56
C PRO A 609 -0.49 42.14 19.18
N LEU A 610 0.80 42.12 18.84
CA LEU A 610 1.56 40.89 18.57
C LEU A 610 2.20 40.34 19.85
N LYS A 611 2.64 41.25 20.74
CA LYS A 611 3.06 40.97 22.11
C LYS A 611 2.89 42.22 22.95
N THR A 612 2.37 42.09 24.16
CA THR A 612 2.26 43.20 25.12
C THR A 612 3.07 42.89 26.37
N GLY A 613 3.76 43.90 26.91
CA GLY A 613 4.49 43.79 28.16
C GLY A 613 5.73 42.90 28.11
N PHE A 614 6.43 42.83 26.97
CA PHE A 614 7.68 42.07 26.87
C PHE A 614 8.79 42.78 27.65
N ASP A 615 9.23 42.17 28.74
CA ASP A 615 10.34 42.65 29.56
C ASP A 615 11.69 42.23 28.96
N LEU A 616 12.30 43.16 28.20
CA LEU A 616 13.62 42.95 27.61
C LEU A 616 14.71 42.88 28.67
N THR A 617 14.59 43.61 29.79
CA THR A 617 15.60 43.58 30.85
C THR A 617 15.68 42.18 31.45
N ALA A 618 14.55 41.59 31.83
CA ALA A 618 14.50 40.25 32.39
C ALA A 618 14.90 39.17 31.37
N ALA A 619 14.41 39.28 30.13
CA ALA A 619 14.77 38.36 29.05
C ALA A 619 16.28 38.37 28.76
N TYR A 620 16.89 39.57 28.69
CA TYR A 620 18.31 39.71 28.49
C TYR A 620 19.12 39.13 29.66
N ALA A 621 18.76 39.46 30.90
CA ALA A 621 19.48 38.96 32.07
C ALA A 621 19.49 37.42 32.13
N THR A 622 18.38 36.79 31.74
CA THR A 622 18.23 35.33 31.66
C THR A 622 19.18 34.71 30.62
N VAL A 623 19.19 35.24 29.40
CA VAL A 623 20.06 34.75 28.32
C VAL A 623 21.53 35.05 28.61
N ALA A 624 21.83 36.25 29.10
CA ALA A 624 23.17 36.68 29.44
C ALA A 624 23.80 35.81 30.53
N ALA A 625 23.02 35.46 31.56
CA ALA A 625 23.45 34.53 32.60
C ALA A 625 23.79 33.15 32.01
N ALA A 626 22.95 32.64 31.11
CA ALA A 626 23.20 31.37 30.43
C ALA A 626 24.44 31.39 29.53
N GLN A 627 24.75 32.55 28.93
CA GLN A 627 25.91 32.73 28.05
C GLN A 627 27.16 33.24 28.79
N SER A 628 27.10 33.43 30.12
CA SER A 628 28.21 33.95 30.93
C SER A 628 28.73 35.33 30.47
N VAL A 629 27.82 36.20 30.02
CA VAL A 629 28.09 37.61 29.69
C VAL A 629 27.42 38.53 30.71
N PRO A 630 27.77 39.84 30.77
CA PRO A 630 27.16 40.75 31.74
C PRO A 630 25.63 40.74 31.68
N THR A 631 25.00 40.49 32.83
CA THR A 631 23.53 40.30 32.97
C THR A 631 22.75 41.60 33.05
N ALA A 632 23.41 42.71 33.37
CA ALA A 632 22.80 44.02 33.27
C ALA A 632 22.59 44.38 31.79
N LEU A 633 21.38 44.81 31.44
CA LEU A 633 21.05 45.24 30.09
C LEU A 633 21.98 46.38 29.64
N PRO A 634 22.79 46.23 28.58
CA PRO A 634 23.78 47.22 28.21
C PRO A 634 23.19 48.42 27.46
N ASP A 635 23.80 49.59 27.66
CA ASP A 635 23.46 50.82 26.94
C ASP A 635 24.14 50.82 25.56
N VAL A 636 23.51 50.14 24.60
CA VAL A 636 24.04 49.97 23.25
C VAL A 636 22.95 50.10 22.20
N CYS A 637 23.38 50.51 21.01
CA CYS A 637 22.59 50.34 19.79
C CYS A 637 22.76 48.92 19.25
N GLY A 638 21.72 48.40 18.59
CA GLY A 638 21.77 47.12 17.90
C GLY A 638 20.87 46.03 18.51
N PHE A 639 20.01 46.37 19.47
CA PHE A 639 18.88 45.51 19.77
C PHE A 639 17.97 45.45 18.56
N THR A 640 17.53 44.25 18.20
CA THR A 640 16.71 44.00 17.01
C THR A 640 15.61 43.03 17.37
N VAL A 641 14.36 43.40 17.06
CA VAL A 641 13.23 42.47 17.05
C VAL A 641 13.01 41.98 15.63
N HIS A 642 12.87 40.68 15.48
CA HIS A 642 12.56 39.96 14.26
C HIS A 642 11.10 39.52 14.33
N PHE A 643 10.32 39.87 13.32
CA PHE A 643 8.96 39.42 13.10
C PHE A 643 8.92 38.51 11.89
N ARG A 644 8.60 37.24 12.13
CA ARG A 644 8.54 36.22 11.09
C ARG A 644 7.13 35.69 10.96
N ALA A 645 6.58 35.75 9.76
CA ALA A 645 5.29 35.18 9.43
C ALA A 645 5.46 34.00 8.46
N TRP A 646 4.71 32.92 8.68
CA TRP A 646 4.65 31.75 7.82
C TRP A 646 3.33 31.70 7.07
N ASP A 647 3.44 31.28 5.82
CA ASP A 647 2.34 30.88 4.95
C ASP A 647 2.04 29.39 5.19
N ARG A 648 0.77 28.99 5.07
CA ARG A 648 0.29 27.61 5.26
C ARG A 648 0.36 26.78 3.99
N ALA A 649 0.77 27.31 2.85
CA ALA A 649 0.87 26.55 1.61
C ALA A 649 1.73 25.27 1.79
N VAL A 650 1.25 24.16 1.24
CA VAL A 650 2.03 22.93 1.08
C VAL A 650 2.97 23.16 -0.10
N GLN A 651 4.15 23.69 0.22
CA GLN A 651 5.18 23.97 -0.78
C GLN A 651 6.21 22.86 -0.81
N LEU A 652 6.46 22.32 -2.00
CA LEU A 652 7.58 21.43 -2.27
C LEU A 652 8.53 22.10 -3.25
N ASN A 653 9.83 21.83 -3.09
CA ASN A 653 10.82 22.05 -4.13
C ASN A 653 11.26 20.70 -4.66
N PHE A 654 11.14 20.54 -5.96
CA PHE A 654 11.65 19.39 -6.67
C PHE A 654 13.09 19.64 -7.09
N VAL A 655 13.98 18.70 -6.79
CA VAL A 655 15.37 18.71 -7.26
C VAL A 655 15.51 17.62 -8.32
N PRO A 656 15.38 17.96 -9.63
CA PRO A 656 15.38 16.97 -10.71
C PRO A 656 16.56 16.00 -10.63
N GLY A 657 17.79 16.51 -10.52
CA GLY A 657 19.01 15.70 -10.48
C GLY A 657 19.08 14.70 -9.33
N ASN A 658 18.23 14.89 -8.31
CA ASN A 658 18.13 14.03 -7.14
C ASN A 658 16.75 13.34 -7.01
N ASN A 659 15.85 13.44 -8.00
CA ASN A 659 14.43 13.03 -7.92
C ASN A 659 13.80 13.21 -6.54
N HIS A 660 14.13 14.32 -5.87
CA HIS A 660 13.88 14.51 -4.46
C HIS A 660 12.95 15.68 -4.26
N PHE A 661 11.94 15.48 -3.41
CA PHE A 661 11.04 16.53 -2.96
C PHE A 661 11.40 16.94 -1.55
N SER A 662 11.74 18.21 -1.38
CA SER A 662 11.95 18.79 -0.07
C SER A 662 10.77 19.68 0.29
N PRO A 663 10.07 19.43 1.41
CA PRO A 663 9.13 20.39 1.97
C PRO A 663 9.84 21.73 2.21
N VAL A 664 9.22 22.81 1.78
CA VAL A 664 9.72 24.17 1.97
C VAL A 664 8.76 24.91 2.87
N SER A 665 9.29 25.46 3.97
CA SER A 665 8.52 26.38 4.81
C SER A 665 8.70 27.80 4.30
N ARG A 666 7.65 28.34 3.68
CA ARG A 666 7.63 29.71 3.20
C ARG A 666 7.37 30.67 4.35
N HIS A 667 8.27 31.63 4.52
CA HIS A 667 8.14 32.66 5.54
C HIS A 667 8.75 33.97 5.07
N THR A 668 8.18 35.07 5.55
CA THR A 668 8.73 36.41 5.38
C THR A 668 9.17 36.91 6.74
N THR A 669 10.35 37.53 6.81
CA THR A 669 10.88 38.13 8.05
C THR A 669 11.10 39.62 7.84
N MET A 670 10.63 40.41 8.80
CA MET A 670 10.88 41.84 8.92
C MET A 670 11.58 42.08 10.25
N TRP A 671 12.34 43.17 10.37
CA TRP A 671 13.00 43.50 11.63
C TRP A 671 13.00 45.00 11.90
N ARG A 672 13.12 45.33 13.19
CA ARG A 672 13.21 46.67 13.74
C ARG A 672 14.36 46.72 14.72
N SER A 673 15.23 47.70 14.55
CA SER A 673 16.38 47.90 15.43
C SER A 673 16.20 49.18 16.24
N PHE A 674 16.70 49.17 17.49
CA PHE A 674 16.62 50.30 18.40
C PHE A 674 17.86 50.34 19.30
N CYS A 675 18.02 51.46 19.99
CA CYS A 675 19.08 51.63 20.99
C CYS A 675 18.46 51.61 22.38
N VAL A 676 19.15 50.98 23.33
CA VAL A 676 18.83 51.10 24.75
C VAL A 676 19.84 52.05 25.38
N SER A 677 19.36 52.94 26.23
CA SER A 677 20.20 53.73 27.11
C SER A 677 19.46 53.93 28.41
N ARG A 678 20.12 53.62 29.50
CA ARG A 678 19.64 53.96 30.83
C ARG A 678 20.18 55.31 31.30
#